data_AF-A0A927MCQ1-F1
#
_entry.id   AF-A0A927MCQ1-F1
#
_cell.length_a   1.000
_cell.length_b   1.000
_cell.length_c   1.000
_cell.angle_alpha   90.00
_cell.angle_beta   90.00
_cell.angle_gamma   90.00
#
_symmetry.space_group_name_H-M   'P 1'
#
loop_
_entity.id
_entity.type
_entity.pdbx_description
1 polymer ?
#
loop_
_entity_poly.entity_id
_entity_poly.type
_entity_poly.pdbx_seq_one_letter_code
_entity_poly.pdbx_strand_id
1 'polypeptide(L)'
;MRVGRAVMTAAVTLTLAIGGGGAAWADPGDPDPNSPATLPDGWDLKRTASGYELSWHPEQLVRTGDAAVEFYVGDRMIGRPGATPDQRGFHLAIDGVTAQGLTDLQVRASGRRLDAVDPTVPRPAAAPPTLAAAPLPPNPVDPGLPGPYSTISGEYALPDVQLPGFAVPVEMRGYVVAPQGTSGQRPLVLILHGRHPTCYQGTAEPTTAWPCPSGWTALPSHRGYERIQQVLASQGYVTVSVSANGINAQDGAGLPPRDAGAQARSSLVRLHLGRWADWAGTARPTAPDVVRNAPVPNMSNVLLVGHSRGGEGVSRAALDSLNRPPAGQDGYPGTVRWQIRGLALIAPSIYSHNPLPDVPSVTILPSCDGDLSDLEGELYLDATRGVGRGFALHGAVYVLGANHNYFNTEWTPGLSAAKSWDDYPSPHDPVCRSVAPTRLTPVQQQNVGATYVAAAAATFVAGNDQVRPLLDGSGFRAPSADPATVFSHAVGGNRTRLIVPDASTVVSGTNGRLCEQIGAPGSPTACGNPNSPHFAAFDPVSPEAGRYAVLVTWTAPGTPAGLRPPAPVSLSGAQSVALRAVVPPGSPGTQFDVAITDSAGRRATLGTTTLDPWPGPTQTSSEWAQEVRMPLTNATSAGLNLNQIATLEVVPRAGETWARIWLIDAWGWRPGTPAPQPVARPRLDLGERTVSEGNSGTVTYQVPAQVSGTGTGQVRVFVVDPVTGVATASVVTVPSGSTSIAIPIAVTGNTQPGDGRTYLVAVKSVQGVSVGDAYGQLTVQDDDA
;
A
#
# COMPACT_ATOMS: atom_id res chain seq x y z
N MET A 1 -0.25 -82.22 60.23
CA MET A 1 -0.71 -82.05 58.84
C MET A 1 0.21 -81.05 58.17
N ARG A 2 0.78 -81.47 57.04
CA ARG A 2 1.55 -80.78 55.98
C ARG A 2 1.70 -79.25 56.09
N VAL A 3 2.88 -78.63 55.93
CA VAL A 3 4.29 -79.06 55.92
C VAL A 3 5.08 -77.83 56.41
N GLY A 4 5.90 -78.00 57.44
CA GLY A 4 6.99 -77.08 57.77
C GLY A 4 8.31 -77.81 57.56
N ARG A 5 9.29 -77.14 56.94
CA ARG A 5 10.72 -77.43 57.08
C ARG A 5 11.54 -76.23 56.63
N ALA A 6 12.36 -75.76 57.55
CA ALA A 6 13.44 -74.81 57.34
C ALA A 6 14.56 -75.43 56.49
N VAL A 7 15.24 -74.61 55.68
CA VAL A 7 16.67 -74.73 55.39
C VAL A 7 17.25 -73.32 55.23
N MET A 8 18.19 -72.98 56.12
CA MET A 8 19.17 -71.91 55.96
C MET A 8 20.18 -72.29 54.88
N THR A 9 20.60 -71.35 54.04
CA THR A 9 21.97 -71.37 53.49
C THR A 9 22.45 -69.93 53.32
N ALA A 10 23.47 -69.59 54.12
CA ALA A 10 24.21 -68.35 54.04
C ALA A 10 25.19 -68.39 52.86
N ALA A 11 25.40 -67.26 52.18
CA ALA A 11 26.65 -66.99 51.49
C ALA A 11 26.90 -65.48 51.36
N VAL A 12 27.75 -65.01 52.27
CA VAL A 12 28.86 -64.07 52.08
C VAL A 12 28.55 -62.68 51.49
N THR A 13 28.49 -61.75 52.43
CA THR A 13 28.87 -60.33 52.35
C THR A 13 30.20 -60.09 51.63
N LEU A 14 30.18 -59.19 50.63
CA LEU A 14 31.31 -58.33 50.33
C LEU A 14 30.81 -56.88 50.34
N THR A 15 30.99 -56.22 51.48
CA THR A 15 30.60 -54.84 51.73
C THR A 15 31.68 -53.92 51.18
N LEU A 16 31.42 -53.27 50.05
CA LEU A 16 32.10 -52.03 49.67
C LEU A 16 31.21 -50.86 50.10
N ALA A 17 31.74 -50.04 51.01
CA ALA A 17 31.10 -48.84 51.53
C ALA A 17 31.06 -47.76 50.44
N ILE A 18 29.85 -47.44 49.96
CA ILE A 18 29.55 -46.18 49.28
C ILE A 18 28.83 -45.32 50.31
N GLY A 19 29.51 -44.29 50.82
CA GLY A 19 28.91 -43.26 51.65
C GLY A 19 27.92 -42.45 50.82
N GLY A 20 26.64 -42.53 51.17
CA GLY A 20 25.58 -41.74 50.56
C GLY A 20 25.68 -40.28 50.97
N GLY A 21 26.04 -39.42 50.02
CA GLY A 21 25.59 -38.03 50.01
C GLY A 21 24.25 -38.02 49.26
N GLY A 22 23.15 -37.76 49.98
CA GLY A 22 21.85 -37.58 49.35
C GLY A 22 21.93 -36.39 48.39
N ALA A 23 21.79 -36.66 47.10
CA ALA A 23 21.48 -35.62 46.13
C ALA A 23 20.07 -35.13 46.47
N ALA A 24 19.97 -33.95 47.05
CA ALA A 24 18.73 -33.20 47.09
C ALA A 24 18.29 -33.01 45.63
N TRP A 25 17.15 -33.60 45.28
CA TRP A 25 16.46 -33.22 44.07
C TRP A 25 15.94 -31.80 44.35
N ALA A 26 16.63 -30.81 43.80
CA ALA A 26 16.02 -29.50 43.63
C ALA A 26 14.86 -29.70 42.65
N ASP A 27 13.66 -29.34 43.07
CA ASP A 27 12.56 -29.06 42.13
C ASP A 27 13.12 -28.20 40.99
N PRO A 28 12.67 -28.38 39.74
CA PRO A 28 12.87 -27.34 38.75
C PRO A 28 12.15 -26.12 39.31
N GLY A 29 12.93 -25.17 39.84
CA GLY A 29 12.39 -23.94 40.41
C GLY A 29 11.47 -23.30 39.37
N ASP A 30 10.31 -22.83 39.84
CA ASP A 30 9.46 -21.95 39.05
C ASP A 30 10.36 -20.90 38.36
N PRO A 31 10.18 -20.66 37.05
CA PRO A 31 10.96 -19.65 36.35
C PRO A 31 10.79 -18.32 37.10
N ASP A 32 11.91 -17.69 37.46
CA ASP A 32 11.92 -16.35 38.04
C ASP A 32 11.19 -15.40 37.08
N PRO A 33 10.03 -14.82 37.46
CA PRO A 33 9.27 -13.93 36.59
C PRO A 33 10.01 -12.63 36.25
N ASN A 34 11.20 -12.41 36.81
CA ASN A 34 12.06 -11.24 36.58
C ASN A 34 13.32 -11.52 35.75
N SER A 35 13.55 -12.74 35.25
CA SER A 35 14.62 -12.96 34.26
C SER A 35 14.11 -12.55 32.87
N PRO A 36 14.67 -11.49 32.24
CA PRO A 36 14.27 -11.15 30.88
C PRO A 36 14.53 -12.36 29.98
N ALA A 37 13.53 -12.75 29.18
CA ALA A 37 13.70 -13.74 28.13
C ALA A 37 14.98 -13.42 27.36
N THR A 38 15.83 -14.41 27.13
CA THR A 38 17.08 -14.19 26.38
C THR A 38 16.69 -13.72 24.98
N LEU A 39 16.86 -12.44 24.71
CA LEU A 39 16.45 -11.84 23.44
C LEU A 39 17.35 -12.36 22.30
N PRO A 40 16.86 -12.39 21.05
CA PRO A 40 17.70 -12.75 19.91
C PRO A 40 18.87 -11.78 19.72
N ASP A 41 19.90 -12.22 19.00
CA ASP A 41 21.05 -11.36 18.68
C ASP A 41 20.60 -10.05 18.01
N GLY A 42 21.26 -8.95 18.38
CA GLY A 42 20.95 -7.61 17.90
C GLY A 42 19.81 -6.90 18.65
N TRP A 43 19.04 -7.59 19.49
CA TRP A 43 17.97 -6.99 20.30
C TRP A 43 18.42 -6.64 21.72
N ASP A 44 17.94 -5.52 22.25
CA ASP A 44 18.14 -5.08 23.63
C ASP A 44 16.81 -4.54 24.21
N LEU A 45 16.58 -4.77 25.50
CA LEU A 45 15.41 -4.27 26.20
C LEU A 45 15.83 -3.53 27.47
N LYS A 46 15.47 -2.26 27.56
CA LYS A 46 15.83 -1.39 28.68
C LYS A 46 14.59 -0.89 29.41
N ARG A 47 14.55 -1.03 30.73
CA ARG A 47 13.50 -0.40 31.56
C ARG A 47 13.70 1.12 31.61
N THR A 48 12.63 1.87 31.38
CA THR A 48 12.59 3.33 31.44
C THR A 48 11.66 3.80 32.55
N ALA A 49 11.60 5.12 32.79
CA ALA A 49 10.67 5.68 33.78
C ALA A 49 9.19 5.53 33.39
N SER A 50 8.89 5.26 32.11
CA SER A 50 7.54 5.23 31.55
C SER A 50 7.18 3.89 30.90
N GLY A 51 7.91 2.81 31.21
CA GLY A 51 7.74 1.49 30.60
C GLY A 51 9.08 0.89 30.17
N TYR A 52 9.17 0.42 28.93
CA TYR A 52 10.39 -0.18 28.38
C TYR A 52 10.77 0.43 27.02
N GLU A 53 12.04 0.31 26.64
CA GLU A 53 12.57 0.66 25.33
C GLU A 53 13.18 -0.60 24.71
N LEU A 54 12.57 -1.08 23.63
CA LEU A 54 13.05 -2.19 22.83
C LEU A 54 13.90 -1.63 21.68
N SER A 55 15.12 -2.13 21.55
CA SER A 55 16.08 -1.68 20.55
C SER A 55 16.55 -2.84 19.67
N TRP A 56 16.76 -2.57 18.38
CA TRP A 56 17.39 -3.51 17.45
C TRP A 56 18.56 -2.85 16.72
N HIS A 57 19.67 -3.56 16.66
CA HIS A 57 20.90 -3.17 15.98
C HIS A 57 21.18 -4.18 14.86
N PRO A 58 20.89 -3.82 13.60
CA PRO A 58 21.09 -4.74 12.49
C PRO A 58 22.58 -5.00 12.24
N GLU A 59 22.92 -6.23 11.85
CA GLU A 59 24.28 -6.57 11.41
C GLU A 59 24.69 -5.80 10.15
N GLN A 60 23.71 -5.54 9.27
CA GLN A 60 23.89 -4.81 8.01
C GLN A 60 23.15 -3.47 8.06
N LEU A 61 23.67 -2.46 7.35
CA LEU A 61 22.99 -1.17 7.24
C LEU A 61 21.60 -1.36 6.61
N VAL A 62 20.55 -1.00 7.35
CA VAL A 62 19.20 -0.88 6.79
C VAL A 62 19.13 0.45 6.07
N ARG A 63 19.19 0.40 4.74
CA ARG A 63 19.19 1.61 3.91
C ARG A 63 17.85 2.33 4.00
N THR A 64 17.86 3.64 3.82
CA THR A 64 16.65 4.45 3.86
C THR A 64 15.78 4.10 2.67
N GLY A 65 14.63 3.52 2.93
CA GLY A 65 13.60 3.32 1.93
C GLY A 65 12.31 4.03 2.27
N ASP A 66 11.33 3.78 1.43
CA ASP A 66 9.94 4.08 1.67
C ASP A 66 9.35 3.24 2.79
N ALA A 67 9.59 1.92 2.76
CA ALA A 67 8.99 1.01 3.71
C ALA A 67 9.36 1.39 5.16
N ALA A 68 8.33 1.48 6.01
CA ALA A 68 8.55 1.64 7.43
C ALA A 68 9.21 0.37 7.99
N VAL A 69 10.23 0.56 8.83
CA VAL A 69 10.71 -0.52 9.68
C VAL A 69 9.69 -0.74 10.78
N GLU A 70 9.37 -1.99 11.05
CA GLU A 70 8.30 -2.40 11.95
C GLU A 70 8.79 -3.55 12.83
N PHE A 71 8.46 -3.49 14.12
CA PHE A 71 8.73 -4.57 15.05
C PHE A 71 7.48 -5.42 15.24
N TYR A 72 7.69 -6.73 15.27
CA TYR A 72 6.65 -7.75 15.43
C TYR A 72 6.99 -8.74 16.54
N VAL A 73 5.95 -9.29 17.15
CA VAL A 73 5.96 -10.46 18.05
C VAL A 73 5.09 -11.52 17.37
N GLY A 74 5.71 -12.55 16.79
CA GLY A 74 5.04 -13.45 15.86
C GLY A 74 4.45 -12.68 14.67
N ASP A 75 3.13 -12.76 14.48
CA ASP A 75 2.40 -12.02 13.43
C ASP A 75 1.76 -10.71 13.93
N ARG A 76 1.97 -10.34 15.20
CA ARG A 76 1.44 -9.10 15.77
C ARG A 76 2.46 -7.97 15.64
N MET A 77 2.11 -6.92 14.91
CA MET A 77 2.89 -5.69 14.91
C MET A 77 2.81 -5.00 16.27
N ILE A 78 3.96 -4.66 16.85
CA ILE A 78 4.05 -3.94 18.14
C ILE A 78 4.41 -2.45 17.97
N GLY A 79 4.94 -2.04 16.82
CA GLY A 79 5.11 -0.63 16.49
C GLY A 79 6.17 -0.35 15.42
N ARG A 80 6.31 0.93 15.06
CA ARG A 80 7.33 1.45 14.15
C ARG A 80 8.44 2.10 14.96
N PRO A 81 9.64 1.50 15.08
CA PRO A 81 10.76 2.12 15.78
C PRO A 81 11.23 3.41 15.10
N GLY A 82 11.74 4.34 15.90
CA GLY A 82 12.55 5.45 15.41
C GLY A 82 13.95 4.97 15.05
N ALA A 83 14.45 5.38 13.89
CA ALA A 83 15.81 5.07 13.45
C ALA A 83 16.82 6.12 13.98
N THR A 84 18.02 5.67 14.33
CA THR A 84 19.17 6.57 14.52
C THR A 84 19.54 7.26 13.21
N PRO A 85 20.16 8.46 13.22
CA PRO A 85 20.50 9.18 11.99
C PRO A 85 21.42 8.43 11.02
N ASP A 86 22.22 7.49 11.52
CA ASP A 86 23.11 6.62 10.75
C ASP A 86 22.46 5.29 10.32
N GLN A 87 21.21 5.05 10.73
CA GLN A 87 20.39 3.87 10.40
C GLN A 87 20.98 2.54 10.86
N ARG A 88 21.69 2.58 11.98
CA ARG A 88 22.30 1.41 12.63
C ARG A 88 21.66 1.04 13.97
N GLY A 89 20.68 1.79 14.43
CA GLY A 89 19.87 1.48 15.60
C GLY A 89 18.41 1.85 15.36
N PHE A 90 17.52 1.03 15.89
CA PHE A 90 16.07 1.21 15.83
C PHE A 90 15.51 1.07 17.23
N HIS A 91 14.78 2.07 17.72
CA HIS A 91 14.30 2.14 19.09
C HIS A 91 12.78 2.31 19.13
N LEU A 92 12.10 1.48 19.90
CA LEU A 92 10.65 1.49 20.10
C LEU A 92 10.35 1.48 21.59
N ALA A 93 9.65 2.50 22.08
CA ALA A 93 9.10 2.44 23.43
C ALA A 93 7.91 1.46 23.46
N ILE A 94 7.83 0.60 24.47
CA ILE A 94 6.76 -0.39 24.61
C ILE A 94 6.24 -0.40 26.06
N ASP A 95 4.97 -0.77 26.22
CA ASP A 95 4.40 -1.02 27.55
C ASP A 95 4.95 -2.33 28.14
N GLY A 96 4.82 -2.49 29.46
CA GLY A 96 5.37 -3.67 30.13
C GLY A 96 4.58 -4.96 29.87
N VAL A 97 3.29 -4.87 29.49
CA VAL A 97 2.53 -6.03 28.98
C VAL A 97 3.20 -6.59 27.72
N THR A 98 3.55 -5.72 26.78
CA THR A 98 4.28 -6.11 25.57
C THR A 98 5.67 -6.63 25.92
N ALA A 99 6.38 -6.01 26.88
CA ALA A 99 7.70 -6.43 27.31
C ALA A 99 7.74 -7.85 27.93
N GLN A 100 6.67 -8.27 28.62
CA GLN A 100 6.55 -9.62 29.16
C GLN A 100 6.28 -10.68 28.08
N GLY A 101 5.79 -10.29 26.90
CA GLY A 101 5.35 -11.18 25.82
C GLY A 101 6.29 -11.30 24.62
N LEU A 102 7.56 -10.87 24.74
CA LEU A 102 8.51 -10.84 23.62
C LEU A 102 8.99 -12.25 23.23
N THR A 103 8.21 -12.92 22.39
CA THR A 103 8.53 -14.22 21.80
C THR A 103 8.47 -14.14 20.29
N ASP A 104 9.41 -14.78 19.58
CA ASP A 104 9.54 -14.68 18.12
C ASP A 104 9.55 -13.21 17.64
N LEU A 105 10.50 -12.44 18.17
CA LEU A 105 10.76 -11.07 17.71
C LEU A 105 11.17 -11.11 16.23
N GLN A 106 10.56 -10.20 15.46
CA GLN A 106 10.86 -10.04 14.04
C GLN A 106 10.95 -8.55 13.70
N VAL A 107 11.84 -8.22 12.76
CA VAL A 107 11.83 -6.92 12.11
C VAL A 107 11.30 -7.11 10.70
N ARG A 108 10.27 -6.36 10.33
CA ARG A 108 9.70 -6.39 8.98
C ARG A 108 9.70 -5.00 8.35
N ALA A 109 9.65 -4.96 7.03
CA ALA A 109 9.40 -3.76 6.24
C ALA A 109 8.63 -4.17 4.97
N SER A 110 7.42 -3.62 4.78
CA SER A 110 6.53 -3.97 3.65
C SER A 110 6.34 -5.50 3.52
N GLY A 111 5.99 -6.14 4.63
CA GLY A 111 5.81 -7.60 4.73
C GLY A 111 7.08 -8.45 4.70
N ARG A 112 8.25 -7.90 4.33
CA ARG A 112 9.52 -8.64 4.26
C ARG A 112 10.26 -8.63 5.60
N ARG A 113 10.76 -9.79 6.04
CA ARG A 113 11.59 -9.91 7.26
C ARG A 113 13.03 -9.45 7.01
N LEU A 114 13.60 -8.65 7.93
CA LEU A 114 14.93 -8.02 7.82
C LEU A 114 15.96 -8.61 8.78
N ASP A 115 15.53 -9.19 9.90
CA ASP A 115 16.39 -9.71 10.98
C ASP A 115 16.66 -11.21 10.89
N ALA A 116 16.30 -11.83 9.77
CA ALA A 116 16.61 -13.22 9.48
C ALA A 116 17.32 -13.30 8.11
N VAL A 117 18.28 -14.22 8.01
CA VAL A 117 18.77 -14.67 6.70
C VAL A 117 17.58 -15.31 6.00
N ASP A 118 17.23 -14.81 4.81
CA ASP A 118 16.18 -15.39 3.99
C ASP A 118 16.38 -16.91 3.97
N PRO A 119 15.43 -17.70 4.51
CA PRO A 119 15.49 -19.12 4.26
C PRO A 119 15.43 -19.23 2.74
N THR A 120 16.50 -19.76 2.14
CA THR A 120 16.48 -20.21 0.76
C THR A 120 15.52 -21.39 0.72
N VAL A 121 14.22 -21.14 0.88
CA VAL A 121 13.19 -22.13 0.64
C VAL A 121 13.37 -22.45 -0.82
N PRO A 122 13.79 -23.68 -1.17
CA PRO A 122 13.83 -24.08 -2.54
C PRO A 122 12.37 -24.13 -2.97
N ARG A 123 11.86 -23.03 -3.53
CA ARG A 123 10.75 -23.13 -4.46
C ARG A 123 11.25 -24.12 -5.50
N PRO A 124 10.55 -25.25 -5.76
CA PRO A 124 10.92 -26.09 -6.89
C PRO A 124 11.06 -25.13 -8.07
N ALA A 125 12.23 -25.15 -8.72
CA ALA A 125 12.52 -24.27 -9.83
C ALA A 125 11.37 -24.46 -10.83
N ALA A 126 10.40 -23.56 -10.79
CA ALA A 126 9.50 -23.40 -11.91
C ALA A 126 10.44 -23.17 -13.08
N ALA A 127 10.24 -23.92 -14.17
CA ALA A 127 11.00 -23.70 -15.39
C ALA A 127 11.10 -22.19 -15.62
N PRO A 128 12.28 -21.66 -15.97
CA PRO A 128 12.44 -20.22 -16.19
C PRO A 128 11.26 -19.77 -17.04
N PRO A 129 10.51 -18.76 -16.58
CA PRO A 129 9.25 -18.43 -17.23
C PRO A 129 9.55 -18.20 -18.69
N THR A 130 8.95 -19.01 -19.55
CA THR A 130 8.93 -18.68 -20.96
C THR A 130 8.15 -17.39 -21.06
N LEU A 131 8.85 -16.27 -21.23
CA LEU A 131 8.34 -14.99 -21.76
C LEU A 131 7.80 -15.18 -23.21
N ALA A 132 7.21 -16.33 -23.51
CA ALA A 132 6.75 -16.75 -24.82
C ALA A 132 5.27 -16.39 -25.03
N ALA A 133 4.73 -15.45 -24.25
CA ALA A 133 3.55 -14.74 -24.70
C ALA A 133 3.98 -13.81 -25.84
N ALA A 134 3.32 -13.89 -26.99
CA ALA A 134 3.49 -12.90 -28.03
C ALA A 134 3.25 -11.50 -27.42
N PRO A 135 4.05 -10.48 -27.79
CA PRO A 135 3.86 -9.14 -27.26
C PRO A 135 2.42 -8.69 -27.54
N LEU A 136 1.80 -8.04 -26.55
CA LEU A 136 0.48 -7.45 -26.70
C LEU A 136 0.44 -6.55 -27.95
N PRO A 137 -0.73 -6.41 -28.61
CA PRO A 137 -0.86 -5.47 -29.72
C PRO A 137 -0.47 -4.06 -29.28
N PRO A 138 0.22 -3.28 -30.14
CA PRO A 138 0.54 -1.89 -29.83
C PRO A 138 -0.74 -1.06 -29.80
N ASN A 139 -0.86 -0.16 -28.82
CA ASN A 139 -1.94 0.82 -28.81
C ASN A 139 -1.80 1.78 -30.00
N PRO A 140 -2.89 2.20 -30.67
CA PRO A 140 -2.80 3.10 -31.82
C PRO A 140 -2.20 4.47 -31.51
N VAL A 141 -2.32 4.93 -30.26
CA VAL A 141 -1.72 6.17 -29.77
C VAL A 141 -0.63 5.81 -28.76
N ASP A 142 0.60 6.20 -29.05
CA ASP A 142 1.73 6.02 -28.14
C ASP A 142 2.01 7.32 -27.37
N PRO A 143 1.67 7.38 -26.07
CA PRO A 143 1.85 8.59 -25.26
C PRO A 143 3.30 8.86 -24.88
N GLY A 144 4.23 7.92 -25.06
CA GLY A 144 5.64 8.13 -24.73
C GLY A 144 6.43 8.89 -25.80
N LEU A 145 5.83 9.13 -26.97
CA LEU A 145 6.47 9.89 -28.05
C LEU A 145 6.61 11.37 -27.69
N PRO A 146 7.76 12.01 -27.95
CA PRO A 146 7.91 13.45 -27.81
C PRO A 146 6.89 14.21 -28.65
N GLY A 147 6.38 15.32 -28.12
CA GLY A 147 5.54 16.24 -28.86
C GLY A 147 6.35 17.24 -29.70
N PRO A 148 5.67 18.19 -30.34
CA PRO A 148 6.28 19.08 -31.33
C PRO A 148 7.08 20.25 -30.71
N TYR A 149 7.02 20.47 -29.39
CA TYR A 149 7.63 21.64 -28.77
C TYR A 149 9.06 21.35 -28.30
N SER A 150 9.98 22.30 -28.53
CA SER A 150 11.22 22.35 -27.76
C SER A 150 10.94 22.73 -26.30
N THR A 151 11.88 22.43 -25.42
CA THR A 151 11.72 22.63 -23.97
C THR A 151 12.73 23.63 -23.43
N ILE A 152 12.36 24.29 -22.33
CA ILE A 152 13.24 25.04 -21.44
C ILE A 152 13.23 24.39 -20.08
N SER A 153 14.33 24.50 -19.33
CA SER A 153 14.40 24.04 -17.95
C SER A 153 15.11 25.03 -17.04
N GLY A 154 14.93 24.85 -15.73
CA GLY A 154 15.54 25.68 -14.71
C GLY A 154 14.91 25.45 -13.34
N GLU A 155 15.49 26.06 -12.32
CA GLU A 155 15.06 25.87 -10.93
C GLU A 155 14.50 27.14 -10.31
N TYR A 156 13.72 26.92 -9.26
CA TYR A 156 13.46 27.96 -8.28
C TYR A 156 13.72 27.43 -6.86
N ALA A 157 14.08 28.37 -5.99
CA ALA A 157 14.08 28.22 -4.55
C ALA A 157 13.32 29.39 -3.94
N LEU A 158 12.40 29.10 -3.03
CA LEU A 158 11.67 30.07 -2.22
C LEU A 158 12.13 29.93 -0.76
N PRO A 159 11.76 30.87 0.13
CA PRO A 159 12.02 30.70 1.56
C PRO A 159 11.46 29.37 2.09
N ASP A 160 12.23 28.72 2.96
CA ASP A 160 11.82 27.49 3.65
C ASP A 160 10.56 27.73 4.49
N VAL A 161 9.79 26.67 4.70
CA VAL A 161 8.48 26.75 5.36
C VAL A 161 8.41 25.85 6.58
N GLN A 162 7.86 26.39 7.67
CA GLN A 162 7.56 25.61 8.87
C GLN A 162 6.24 24.88 8.68
N LEU A 163 6.28 23.53 8.65
CA LEU A 163 5.08 22.70 8.58
C LEU A 163 4.61 22.30 9.98
N PRO A 164 3.29 22.09 10.18
CA PRO A 164 2.76 21.58 11.44
C PRO A 164 3.38 20.22 11.80
N GLY A 165 3.85 20.06 13.04
CA GLY A 165 4.44 18.81 13.54
C GLY A 165 5.91 18.58 13.16
N PHE A 166 6.57 19.49 12.46
CA PHE A 166 7.97 19.36 12.05
C PHE A 166 8.85 20.26 12.92
N ALA A 167 10.00 19.75 13.39
CA ALA A 167 10.89 20.50 14.28
C ALA A 167 11.73 21.54 13.51
N VAL A 168 12.03 21.24 12.25
CA VAL A 168 12.84 22.07 11.36
C VAL A 168 12.04 22.43 10.10
N PRO A 169 12.13 23.67 9.61
CA PRO A 169 11.55 24.06 8.34
C PRO A 169 12.01 23.18 7.17
N VAL A 170 11.12 23.00 6.20
CA VAL A 170 11.37 22.22 4.98
C VAL A 170 11.55 23.14 3.78
N GLU A 171 12.30 22.67 2.78
CA GLU A 171 12.63 23.46 1.61
C GLU A 171 11.43 23.69 0.68
N MET A 172 11.40 24.84 0.00
CA MET A 172 10.47 25.14 -1.08
C MET A 172 11.22 25.27 -2.41
N ARG A 173 11.58 24.13 -3.01
CA ARG A 173 12.40 24.06 -4.25
C ARG A 173 11.69 23.28 -5.35
N GLY A 174 11.93 23.64 -6.60
CA GLY A 174 11.42 22.87 -7.73
C GLY A 174 12.24 23.01 -9.01
N TYR A 175 12.32 21.90 -9.76
CA TYR A 175 12.90 21.81 -11.10
C TYR A 175 11.79 21.86 -12.14
N VAL A 176 11.82 22.88 -12.99
CA VAL A 176 10.79 23.16 -13.99
C VAL A 176 11.31 22.72 -15.36
N VAL A 177 10.46 22.02 -16.11
CA VAL A 177 10.65 21.83 -17.56
C VAL A 177 9.33 22.19 -18.25
N ALA A 178 9.40 23.07 -19.24
CA ALA A 178 8.21 23.61 -19.90
C ALA A 178 8.42 23.78 -21.40
N PRO A 179 7.34 23.77 -22.21
CA PRO A 179 7.43 24.05 -23.64
C PRO A 179 7.89 25.47 -23.90
N GLN A 180 8.86 25.63 -24.79
CA GLN A 180 9.43 26.91 -25.17
C GLN A 180 8.55 27.63 -26.21
N GLY A 181 8.41 28.95 -26.06
CA GLY A 181 7.85 29.82 -27.12
C GLY A 181 6.36 29.58 -27.43
N THR A 182 5.61 28.95 -26.53
CA THR A 182 4.18 28.68 -26.74
C THR A 182 3.30 29.76 -26.11
N SER A 183 2.19 30.08 -26.77
CA SER A 183 1.17 31.01 -26.29
C SER A 183 -0.05 30.28 -25.72
N GLY A 184 -0.79 30.97 -24.85
CA GLY A 184 -1.96 30.45 -24.17
C GLY A 184 -1.64 29.67 -22.89
N GLN A 185 -2.68 29.35 -22.13
CA GLN A 185 -2.52 28.56 -20.91
C GLN A 185 -2.22 27.09 -21.23
N ARG A 186 -1.45 26.43 -20.38
CA ARG A 186 -1.05 25.02 -20.53
C ARG A 186 -1.30 24.23 -19.24
N PRO A 187 -1.75 22.96 -19.30
CA PRO A 187 -1.93 22.16 -18.09
C PRO A 187 -0.64 22.05 -17.27
N LEU A 188 -0.78 21.96 -15.95
CA LEU A 188 0.34 21.82 -15.02
C LEU A 188 0.48 20.37 -14.57
N VAL A 189 1.69 19.86 -14.55
CA VAL A 189 2.05 18.57 -13.94
C VAL A 189 3.01 18.84 -12.79
N LEU A 190 2.61 18.49 -11.56
CA LEU A 190 3.48 18.58 -10.38
C LEU A 190 3.92 17.18 -9.98
N ILE A 191 5.23 16.98 -9.83
CA ILE A 191 5.85 15.73 -9.43
C ILE A 191 6.40 15.88 -8.00
N LEU A 192 6.09 14.92 -7.12
CA LEU A 192 6.64 14.84 -5.77
C LEU A 192 7.47 13.55 -5.64
N HIS A 193 8.73 13.68 -5.25
CA HIS A 193 9.58 12.51 -4.99
C HIS A 193 9.24 11.84 -3.65
N GLY A 194 9.59 10.56 -3.52
CA GLY A 194 9.40 9.77 -2.32
C GLY A 194 10.54 9.86 -1.31
N ARG A 195 10.56 8.90 -0.38
CA ARG A 195 11.53 8.87 0.72
C ARG A 195 12.84 8.22 0.28
N HIS A 196 13.92 8.94 0.50
CA HIS A 196 15.30 8.53 0.20
C HIS A 196 16.23 9.41 1.06
N PRO A 197 17.54 9.09 1.26
CA PRO A 197 18.48 9.98 1.93
C PRO A 197 18.43 11.41 1.41
N THR A 198 18.72 12.34 2.32
CA THR A 198 18.51 13.78 2.17
C THR A 198 19.81 14.51 1.87
N CYS A 199 20.93 13.99 2.35
CA CYS A 199 22.23 14.65 2.26
C CYS A 199 23.32 13.67 1.83
N TYR A 200 24.23 14.13 0.97
CA TYR A 200 25.37 13.36 0.48
C TYR A 200 26.68 14.15 0.52
N GLN A 201 27.80 13.43 0.55
CA GLN A 201 29.15 14.01 0.49
C GLN A 201 30.09 13.05 -0.25
N GLY A 202 30.44 13.37 -1.51
CA GLY A 202 31.31 12.52 -2.33
C GLY A 202 30.80 11.07 -2.38
N THR A 203 31.65 10.12 -2.01
CA THR A 203 31.33 8.67 -1.99
C THR A 203 30.92 8.14 -0.61
N ALA A 204 30.73 9.02 0.38
CA ALA A 204 30.25 8.61 1.70
C ALA A 204 28.83 8.00 1.62
N GLU A 205 28.46 7.18 2.61
CA GLU A 205 27.07 6.74 2.74
C GLU A 205 26.17 7.99 2.95
N PRO A 206 25.14 8.18 2.13
CA PRO A 206 24.20 9.27 2.31
C PRO A 206 23.48 9.17 3.65
N THR A 207 23.07 10.32 4.20
CA THR A 207 22.39 10.39 5.50
C THR A 207 20.97 10.93 5.34
N THR A 208 20.18 10.79 6.41
CA THR A 208 18.83 11.38 6.54
C THR A 208 18.81 12.64 7.39
N ALA A 209 19.97 13.30 7.56
CA ALA A 209 20.06 14.53 8.34
C ALA A 209 19.32 15.69 7.63
N TRP A 210 18.72 16.59 8.42
CA TRP A 210 18.21 17.86 7.90
C TRP A 210 18.25 18.97 8.97
N PRO A 211 18.72 20.18 8.63
CA PRO A 211 19.37 20.57 7.37
C PRO A 211 20.67 19.80 7.14
N CYS A 212 21.22 19.83 5.93
CA CYS A 212 22.47 19.11 5.66
C CYS A 212 23.62 19.63 6.55
N PRO A 213 24.40 18.73 7.18
CA PRO A 213 25.56 19.13 7.96
C PRO A 213 26.58 19.91 7.12
N SER A 214 27.46 20.67 7.79
CA SER A 214 28.55 21.37 7.10
C SER A 214 29.39 20.42 6.25
N GLY A 215 29.65 20.78 4.99
CA GLY A 215 30.36 19.94 4.03
C GLY A 215 29.50 18.90 3.30
N TRP A 216 28.22 18.77 3.65
CA TRP A 216 27.24 17.91 2.97
C TRP A 216 26.31 18.74 2.08
N THR A 217 25.83 18.13 1.00
CA THR A 217 24.93 18.77 0.04
C THR A 217 23.59 18.04 0.03
N ALA A 218 22.49 18.78 -0.18
CA ALA A 218 21.17 18.18 -0.34
C ALA A 218 21.13 17.29 -1.59
N LEU A 219 20.68 16.04 -1.44
CA LEU A 219 20.53 15.09 -2.54
C LEU A 219 19.41 15.57 -3.47
N PRO A 220 19.68 15.78 -4.77
CA PRO A 220 18.74 16.47 -5.66
C PRO A 220 17.62 15.56 -6.18
N SER A 221 16.97 14.75 -5.33
CA SER A 221 15.95 13.75 -5.69
C SER A 221 14.86 14.25 -6.65
N HIS A 222 14.48 15.52 -6.56
CA HIS A 222 13.47 16.15 -7.44
C HIS A 222 13.95 16.30 -8.90
N ARG A 223 15.26 16.33 -9.18
CA ARG A 223 15.78 16.40 -10.56
C ARG A 223 15.62 15.09 -11.33
N GLY A 224 15.53 13.95 -10.63
CA GLY A 224 15.64 12.65 -11.27
C GLY A 224 14.45 12.22 -12.14
N TYR A 225 13.42 13.05 -12.26
CA TYR A 225 12.25 12.81 -13.12
C TYR A 225 12.32 13.58 -14.45
N GLU A 226 13.48 14.14 -14.80
CA GLU A 226 13.63 14.96 -16.00
C GLU A 226 13.14 14.26 -17.28
N ARG A 227 13.32 12.95 -17.43
CA ARG A 227 12.81 12.19 -18.59
C ARG A 227 11.29 12.30 -18.72
N ILE A 228 10.54 12.14 -17.62
CA ILE A 228 9.09 12.32 -17.59
C ILE A 228 8.74 13.76 -17.96
N GLN A 229 9.44 14.71 -17.35
CA GLN A 229 9.21 16.14 -17.58
C GLN A 229 9.47 16.56 -19.03
N GLN A 230 10.52 16.04 -19.68
CA GLN A 230 10.87 16.34 -21.07
C GLN A 230 9.81 15.82 -22.05
N VAL A 231 9.32 14.58 -21.87
CA VAL A 231 8.24 14.04 -22.70
C VAL A 231 6.99 14.91 -22.58
N LEU A 232 6.52 15.17 -21.36
CA LEU A 232 5.34 15.99 -21.12
C LEU A 232 5.51 17.45 -21.59
N ALA A 233 6.66 18.07 -21.33
CA ALA A 233 6.91 19.43 -21.76
C ALA A 233 6.93 19.55 -23.29
N SER A 234 7.54 18.59 -23.99
CA SER A 234 7.50 18.55 -25.46
C SER A 234 6.10 18.36 -26.03
N GLN A 235 5.18 17.76 -25.25
CA GLN A 235 3.75 17.60 -25.57
C GLN A 235 2.90 18.82 -25.18
N GLY A 236 3.49 19.82 -24.52
CA GLY A 236 2.83 21.09 -24.19
C GLY A 236 2.43 21.26 -22.73
N TYR A 237 2.83 20.38 -21.82
CA TYR A 237 2.55 20.51 -20.39
C TYR A 237 3.61 21.38 -19.70
N VAL A 238 3.21 22.24 -18.77
CA VAL A 238 4.17 22.86 -17.84
C VAL A 238 4.42 21.83 -16.73
N THR A 239 5.68 21.48 -16.47
CA THR A 239 6.02 20.49 -15.45
C THR A 239 6.89 21.09 -14.36
N VAL A 240 6.71 20.62 -13.13
CA VAL A 240 7.53 20.97 -11.98
C VAL A 240 7.72 19.76 -11.10
N SER A 241 8.95 19.41 -10.76
CA SER A 241 9.25 18.41 -9.73
C SER A 241 9.78 19.09 -8.47
N VAL A 242 9.19 18.81 -7.31
CA VAL A 242 9.46 19.53 -6.06
C VAL A 242 10.22 18.67 -5.04
N SER A 243 11.08 19.32 -4.25
CA SER A 243 11.92 18.68 -3.24
C SER A 243 11.18 18.50 -1.91
N ALA A 244 11.39 17.37 -1.24
CA ALA A 244 10.77 17.00 0.03
C ALA A 244 11.77 16.31 1.01
N ASN A 245 13.06 16.61 0.88
CA ASN A 245 14.12 16.08 1.73
C ASN A 245 13.93 16.48 3.20
N GLY A 246 13.53 17.74 3.46
CA GLY A 246 13.24 18.18 4.82
C GLY A 246 12.12 17.39 5.48
N ILE A 247 11.17 16.87 4.70
CA ILE A 247 10.14 15.95 5.20
C ILE A 247 10.75 14.55 5.45
N ASN A 248 11.51 14.00 4.49
CA ASN A 248 12.13 12.67 4.60
C ASN A 248 13.01 12.49 5.85
N ALA A 249 13.67 13.55 6.30
CA ALA A 249 14.49 13.53 7.51
C ALA A 249 13.69 13.48 8.82
N GLN A 250 12.41 13.84 8.78
CA GLN A 250 11.57 14.09 9.96
C GLN A 250 10.31 13.21 9.98
N ASP A 251 10.07 12.41 8.94
CA ASP A 251 8.86 11.60 8.77
C ASP A 251 8.90 10.23 9.46
N GLY A 252 9.94 9.96 10.27
CA GLY A 252 10.23 8.66 10.88
C GLY A 252 10.30 8.60 12.41
N ALA A 253 9.93 9.64 13.16
CA ALA A 253 10.09 9.67 14.62
C ALA A 253 8.77 9.55 15.42
N GLY A 254 8.69 8.58 16.37
CA GLY A 254 7.69 8.48 17.47
C GLY A 254 6.69 7.29 17.44
N LEU A 255 6.06 6.97 18.58
CA LEU A 255 5.01 5.94 18.81
C LEU A 255 3.62 6.30 18.18
N PRO A 256 2.66 5.35 17.94
CA PRO A 256 2.05 5.08 16.60
C PRO A 256 0.49 5.17 16.47
N PRO A 257 -0.10 4.91 15.27
CA PRO A 257 0.44 5.02 13.90
C PRO A 257 0.30 6.44 13.33
N ARG A 258 1.33 6.89 12.60
CA ARG A 258 1.35 8.18 11.89
C ARG A 258 1.33 7.95 10.38
N ASP A 259 0.82 8.93 9.64
CA ASP A 259 0.66 8.92 8.18
C ASP A 259 1.97 8.96 7.35
N ALA A 260 3.13 8.64 7.96
CA ALA A 260 4.47 8.69 7.35
C ALA A 260 4.80 10.02 6.63
N GLY A 261 4.22 11.13 7.10
CA GLY A 261 4.43 12.46 6.52
C GLY A 261 3.51 12.80 5.35
N ALA A 262 2.48 12.01 5.06
CA ALA A 262 1.53 12.27 3.98
C ALA A 262 0.85 13.65 4.10
N GLN A 263 0.42 14.06 5.30
CA GLN A 263 -0.18 15.38 5.55
C GLN A 263 0.82 16.54 5.34
N ALA A 264 2.08 16.34 5.70
CA ALA A 264 3.14 17.32 5.46
C ALA A 264 3.45 17.45 3.97
N ARG A 265 3.54 16.32 3.26
CA ARG A 265 3.72 16.27 1.79
C ARG A 265 2.56 16.91 1.06
N SER A 266 1.33 16.66 1.51
CA SER A 266 0.14 17.34 1.01
C SER A 266 0.24 18.86 1.17
N SER A 267 0.60 19.31 2.38
CA SER A 267 0.77 20.74 2.67
C SER A 267 1.82 21.38 1.76
N LEU A 268 2.97 20.71 1.58
CA LEU A 268 4.05 21.16 0.69
C LEU A 268 3.59 21.26 -0.77
N VAL A 269 2.91 20.23 -1.30
CA VAL A 269 2.34 20.24 -2.65
C VAL A 269 1.35 21.41 -2.82
N ARG A 270 0.45 21.60 -1.86
CA ARG A 270 -0.57 22.67 -1.89
C ARG A 270 0.06 24.07 -1.77
N LEU A 271 1.15 24.22 -1.02
CA LEU A 271 1.96 25.45 -0.98
C LEU A 271 2.57 25.76 -2.35
N HIS A 272 3.14 24.77 -3.03
CA HIS A 272 3.65 24.93 -4.39
C HIS A 272 2.53 25.28 -5.38
N LEU A 273 1.41 24.55 -5.36
CA LEU A 273 0.25 24.87 -6.22
C LEU A 273 -0.31 26.27 -5.95
N GLY A 274 -0.29 26.74 -4.70
CA GLY A 274 -0.61 28.11 -4.33
C GLY A 274 0.28 29.14 -5.03
N ARG A 275 1.60 28.91 -5.04
CA ARG A 275 2.57 29.78 -5.75
C ARG A 275 2.37 29.74 -7.26
N TRP A 276 2.15 28.56 -7.83
CA TRP A 276 1.85 28.42 -9.26
C TRP A 276 0.54 29.12 -9.64
N ALA A 277 -0.48 29.09 -8.78
CA ALA A 277 -1.71 29.85 -8.98
C ALA A 277 -1.50 31.37 -8.90
N ASP A 278 -0.59 31.85 -8.04
CA ASP A 278 -0.19 33.26 -8.01
C ASP A 278 0.53 33.67 -9.30
N TRP A 279 1.48 32.84 -9.76
CA TRP A 279 2.25 33.07 -10.99
C TRP A 279 1.44 32.86 -12.28
N ALA A 280 0.30 32.18 -12.18
CA ALA A 280 -0.70 32.12 -13.25
C ALA A 280 -1.47 33.44 -13.42
N GLY A 281 -1.51 34.27 -12.37
CA GLY A 281 -2.27 35.50 -12.29
C GLY A 281 -1.39 36.74 -12.22
N THR A 282 -1.81 37.70 -11.38
CA THR A 282 -1.21 39.04 -11.28
C THR A 282 0.20 39.04 -10.67
N ALA A 283 0.60 38.00 -9.94
CA ALA A 283 1.93 37.88 -9.35
C ALA A 283 2.97 37.28 -10.31
N ARG A 284 2.62 37.03 -11.58
CA ARG A 284 3.57 36.54 -12.59
C ARG A 284 4.87 37.37 -12.70
N PRO A 285 4.86 38.72 -12.61
CA PRO A 285 6.10 39.51 -12.66
C PRO A 285 7.09 39.20 -11.52
N THR A 286 6.63 38.65 -10.40
CA THR A 286 7.48 38.25 -9.26
C THR A 286 7.88 36.77 -9.30
N ALA A 287 7.44 36.02 -10.31
CA ALA A 287 7.78 34.61 -10.44
C ALA A 287 9.28 34.44 -10.76
N PRO A 288 9.91 33.31 -10.40
CA PRO A 288 11.28 32.99 -10.82
C PRO A 288 11.44 32.99 -12.35
N ASP A 289 12.67 33.22 -12.83
CA ASP A 289 12.97 33.40 -14.26
C ASP A 289 12.45 32.25 -15.14
N VAL A 290 12.69 31.00 -14.72
CA VAL A 290 12.18 29.81 -15.44
C VAL A 290 10.66 29.80 -15.55
N VAL A 291 9.94 30.27 -14.52
CA VAL A 291 8.47 30.33 -14.49
C VAL A 291 7.95 31.48 -15.35
N ARG A 292 8.65 32.63 -15.38
CA ARG A 292 8.29 33.76 -16.25
C ARG A 292 8.48 33.42 -17.73
N ASN A 293 9.47 32.58 -18.05
CA ASN A 293 9.76 32.11 -19.40
C ASN A 293 8.92 30.90 -19.83
N ALA A 294 8.36 30.13 -18.89
CA ALA A 294 7.39 29.08 -19.16
C ALA A 294 6.01 29.66 -19.52
N PRO A 295 5.15 28.96 -20.26
CA PRO A 295 3.77 29.41 -20.49
C PRO A 295 2.98 29.53 -19.18
N VAL A 296 1.88 30.28 -19.25
CA VAL A 296 0.98 30.42 -18.10
C VAL A 296 0.35 29.06 -17.79
N PRO A 297 0.44 28.54 -16.55
CA PRO A 297 -0.22 27.30 -16.19
C PRO A 297 -1.74 27.47 -16.14
N ASN A 298 -2.48 26.46 -16.59
CA ASN A 298 -3.92 26.34 -16.41
C ASN A 298 -4.18 25.57 -15.10
N MET A 299 -4.46 26.30 -14.03
CA MET A 299 -4.69 25.69 -12.72
C MET A 299 -5.97 24.85 -12.64
N SER A 300 -6.89 24.94 -13.60
CA SER A 300 -8.04 24.04 -13.70
C SER A 300 -7.69 22.67 -14.30
N ASN A 301 -6.45 22.48 -14.77
CA ASN A 301 -5.96 21.25 -15.39
C ASN A 301 -4.63 20.83 -14.76
N VAL A 302 -4.69 20.31 -13.53
CA VAL A 302 -3.53 19.82 -12.79
C VAL A 302 -3.50 18.29 -12.77
N LEU A 303 -2.38 17.70 -13.17
CA LEU A 303 -2.03 16.31 -12.85
C LEU A 303 -1.03 16.32 -11.69
N LEU A 304 -1.26 15.47 -10.69
CA LEU A 304 -0.25 15.21 -9.68
C LEU A 304 0.42 13.87 -9.94
N VAL A 305 1.74 13.85 -9.83
CA VAL A 305 2.57 12.66 -9.97
C VAL A 305 3.33 12.47 -8.66
N GLY A 306 3.31 11.27 -8.11
CA GLY A 306 4.02 10.97 -6.87
C GLY A 306 4.72 9.63 -6.97
N HIS A 307 5.94 9.56 -6.43
CA HIS A 307 6.71 8.32 -6.34
C HIS A 307 6.81 7.88 -4.88
N SER A 308 6.64 6.60 -4.53
CA SER A 308 6.91 6.10 -3.16
C SER A 308 6.01 6.84 -2.15
N ARG A 309 6.47 7.27 -0.98
CA ARG A 309 5.76 8.19 -0.07
C ARG A 309 5.24 9.48 -0.72
N GLY A 310 5.85 9.91 -1.81
CA GLY A 310 5.39 11.02 -2.63
C GLY A 310 4.04 10.72 -3.30
N GLY A 311 3.77 9.44 -3.62
CA GLY A 311 2.49 8.95 -4.13
C GLY A 311 1.35 9.18 -3.15
N GLU A 312 1.52 8.77 -1.89
CA GLU A 312 0.56 9.06 -0.83
C GLU A 312 0.43 10.55 -0.55
N GLY A 313 1.56 11.28 -0.57
CA GLY A 313 1.58 12.73 -0.42
C GLY A 313 0.72 13.47 -1.46
N VAL A 314 0.81 13.11 -2.75
CA VAL A 314 -0.03 13.73 -3.79
C VAL A 314 -1.48 13.27 -3.77
N SER A 315 -1.74 12.02 -3.38
CA SER A 315 -3.10 11.56 -3.12
C SER A 315 -3.72 12.38 -1.98
N ARG A 316 -3.03 12.53 -0.85
CA ARG A 316 -3.46 13.36 0.27
C ARG A 316 -3.62 14.83 -0.13
N ALA A 317 -2.76 15.37 -1.00
CA ALA A 317 -2.93 16.72 -1.56
C ALA A 317 -4.24 16.88 -2.35
N ALA A 318 -4.63 15.85 -3.10
CA ALA A 318 -5.91 15.84 -3.80
C ALA A 318 -7.10 15.75 -2.84
N LEU A 319 -7.00 14.94 -1.79
CA LEU A 319 -8.02 14.86 -0.73
C LEU A 319 -8.17 16.22 -0.05
N ASP A 320 -7.07 16.81 0.39
CA ASP A 320 -7.05 18.08 1.14
C ASP A 320 -7.46 19.29 0.30
N SER A 321 -7.34 19.19 -1.03
CA SER A 321 -7.83 20.21 -1.97
C SER A 321 -9.36 20.20 -2.10
N LEU A 322 -10.01 19.06 -1.84
CA LEU A 322 -11.47 18.92 -1.82
C LEU A 322 -12.04 19.05 -0.40
N ASN A 323 -11.34 18.49 0.59
CA ASN A 323 -11.76 18.31 1.97
C ASN A 323 -10.67 18.82 2.91
N ARG A 324 -10.75 20.09 3.27
CA ARG A 324 -9.71 20.80 4.03
C ARG A 324 -9.34 20.06 5.34
N PRO A 325 -8.06 19.96 5.70
CA PRO A 325 -7.65 19.41 6.99
C PRO A 325 -8.08 20.28 8.18
N PRO A 326 -8.08 19.72 9.40
CA PRO A 326 -8.10 20.52 10.62
C PRO A 326 -7.00 21.59 10.62
N ALA A 327 -7.30 22.79 11.13
CA ALA A 327 -6.38 23.93 11.07
C ALA A 327 -5.01 23.66 11.72
N GLY A 328 -4.96 22.80 12.75
CA GLY A 328 -3.71 22.41 13.41
C GLY A 328 -2.83 21.44 12.60
N GLN A 329 -3.37 20.85 11.53
CA GLN A 329 -2.68 19.91 10.64
C GLN A 329 -2.44 20.49 9.24
N ASP A 330 -3.15 21.56 8.87
CA ASP A 330 -3.10 22.17 7.53
C ASP A 330 -1.92 23.16 7.41
N GLY A 331 -0.84 22.74 6.75
CA GLY A 331 0.28 23.64 6.43
C GLY A 331 -0.01 24.61 5.27
N TYR A 332 -1.16 24.49 4.60
CA TYR A 332 -1.58 25.41 3.54
C TYR A 332 -2.80 26.25 3.97
N PRO A 333 -2.61 27.51 4.42
CA PRO A 333 -3.72 28.32 4.93
C PRO A 333 -4.61 28.92 3.83
N GLY A 334 -4.16 28.91 2.56
CA GLY A 334 -4.80 29.61 1.45
C GLY A 334 -6.07 28.96 0.91
N THR A 335 -6.75 29.66 0.00
CA THR A 335 -7.89 29.12 -0.76
C THR A 335 -7.39 28.30 -1.95
N VAL A 336 -7.94 27.10 -2.12
CA VAL A 336 -7.68 26.23 -3.28
C VAL A 336 -8.13 26.93 -4.56
N ARG A 337 -7.18 27.17 -5.47
CA ARG A 337 -7.39 27.84 -6.77
C ARG A 337 -7.00 26.94 -7.94
N TRP A 338 -7.08 25.63 -7.74
CA TRP A 338 -6.73 24.63 -8.72
C TRP A 338 -7.75 23.49 -8.74
N GLN A 339 -7.72 22.70 -9.82
CA GLN A 339 -8.50 21.47 -9.94
C GLN A 339 -7.57 20.34 -10.35
N ILE A 340 -7.54 19.30 -9.52
CA ILE A 340 -6.77 18.08 -9.78
C ILE A 340 -7.63 17.17 -10.64
N ARG A 341 -7.13 16.86 -11.84
CA ARG A 341 -7.84 16.10 -12.88
C ARG A 341 -7.51 14.61 -12.84
N GLY A 342 -6.40 14.24 -12.23
CA GLY A 342 -6.02 12.86 -12.00
C GLY A 342 -4.70 12.75 -11.25
N LEU A 343 -4.33 11.50 -10.96
CA LEU A 343 -3.10 11.11 -10.28
C LEU A 343 -2.33 10.10 -11.13
N ALA A 344 -1.00 10.21 -11.16
CA ALA A 344 -0.11 9.16 -11.64
C ALA A 344 0.86 8.78 -10.52
N LEU A 345 0.78 7.54 -10.05
CA LEU A 345 1.45 7.09 -8.84
C LEU A 345 2.51 6.05 -9.24
N ILE A 346 3.78 6.38 -9.06
CA ILE A 346 4.90 5.46 -9.33
C ILE A 346 5.23 4.76 -8.01
N ALA A 347 5.17 3.44 -7.96
CA ALA A 347 5.53 2.63 -6.80
C ALA A 347 5.09 3.26 -5.44
N PRO A 348 3.82 3.66 -5.26
CA PRO A 348 3.42 4.53 -4.16
C PRO A 348 3.21 3.76 -2.85
N SER A 349 3.51 4.41 -1.72
CA SER A 349 3.02 3.94 -0.41
C SER A 349 1.52 4.19 -0.24
N ILE A 350 0.89 3.54 0.73
CA ILE A 350 -0.51 3.82 1.12
C ILE A 350 -0.82 3.53 2.59
N TYR A 351 -0.01 4.01 3.53
CA TYR A 351 -0.17 3.72 4.96
C TYR A 351 -1.56 4.05 5.53
N SER A 352 -2.21 5.10 5.02
CA SER A 352 -3.56 5.47 5.47
C SER A 352 -4.70 4.64 4.84
N HIS A 353 -4.44 3.86 3.79
CA HIS A 353 -5.44 3.09 3.01
C HIS A 353 -6.64 3.94 2.52
N ASN A 354 -6.43 5.23 2.25
CA ASN A 354 -7.48 6.18 1.87
C ASN A 354 -7.28 6.79 0.47
N PRO A 355 -7.43 6.00 -0.61
CA PRO A 355 -7.39 6.57 -1.95
C PRO A 355 -8.61 7.46 -2.24
N LEU A 356 -8.50 8.35 -3.22
CA LEU A 356 -9.62 9.20 -3.66
C LEU A 356 -10.49 8.47 -4.71
N PRO A 357 -11.73 8.07 -4.37
CA PRO A 357 -12.52 7.25 -5.29
C PRO A 357 -13.24 8.04 -6.40
N ASP A 358 -13.16 9.38 -6.39
CA ASP A 358 -13.79 10.25 -7.40
C ASP A 358 -12.75 11.05 -8.22
N VAL A 359 -11.44 10.83 -8.01
CA VAL A 359 -10.35 11.42 -8.80
C VAL A 359 -9.62 10.30 -9.53
N PRO A 360 -9.56 10.29 -10.87
CA PRO A 360 -8.90 9.22 -11.62
C PRO A 360 -7.45 9.03 -11.19
N SER A 361 -7.00 7.78 -11.19
CA SER A 361 -5.62 7.44 -10.88
C SER A 361 -5.10 6.32 -11.77
N VAL A 362 -3.79 6.32 -11.98
CA VAL A 362 -3.06 5.13 -12.41
C VAL A 362 -1.90 4.88 -11.47
N THR A 363 -1.74 3.63 -11.03
CA THR A 363 -0.57 3.18 -10.26
C THR A 363 0.37 2.36 -11.14
N ILE A 364 1.66 2.67 -11.13
CA ILE A 364 2.72 1.88 -11.74
C ILE A 364 3.36 1.02 -10.65
N LEU A 365 3.22 -0.31 -10.76
CA LEU A 365 3.72 -1.31 -9.82
C LEU A 365 4.98 -1.98 -10.42
N PRO A 366 6.19 -1.70 -9.89
CA PRO A 366 7.41 -2.34 -10.35
C PRO A 366 7.48 -3.77 -9.81
N SER A 367 7.63 -4.79 -10.66
CA SER A 367 7.62 -6.17 -10.15
C SER A 367 8.79 -6.48 -9.21
N CYS A 368 9.92 -5.78 -9.33
CA CYS A 368 11.12 -5.96 -8.54
C CYS A 368 11.32 -4.83 -7.53
N ASP A 369 10.24 -4.28 -7.01
CA ASP A 369 10.25 -3.31 -5.92
C ASP A 369 10.73 -3.97 -4.62
N GLY A 370 11.98 -3.70 -4.22
CA GLY A 370 12.56 -4.26 -2.99
C GLY A 370 12.34 -3.38 -1.76
N ASP A 371 11.88 -2.16 -1.98
CA ASP A 371 11.51 -1.19 -0.96
C ASP A 371 10.07 -1.48 -0.48
N LEU A 372 9.07 -1.28 -1.35
CA LEU A 372 7.67 -1.66 -1.12
C LEU A 372 7.38 -3.05 -1.70
N SER A 373 7.96 -4.08 -1.08
CA SER A 373 7.89 -5.46 -1.54
C SER A 373 6.47 -6.06 -1.59
N ASP A 374 5.53 -5.58 -0.78
CA ASP A 374 4.11 -6.00 -0.86
C ASP A 374 3.32 -5.34 -2.00
N LEU A 375 3.93 -4.38 -2.71
CA LEU A 375 3.31 -3.60 -3.79
C LEU A 375 1.96 -2.98 -3.38
N GLU A 376 1.89 -2.46 -2.14
CA GLU A 376 0.67 -1.90 -1.52
C GLU A 376 -0.06 -0.84 -2.36
N GLY A 377 0.63 -0.20 -3.31
CA GLY A 377 0.05 0.72 -4.29
C GLY A 377 -1.14 0.17 -5.10
N GLU A 378 -1.34 -1.15 -5.18
CA GLU A 378 -2.54 -1.76 -5.76
C GLU A 378 -3.84 -1.29 -5.07
N LEU A 379 -3.77 -0.92 -3.78
CA LEU A 379 -4.92 -0.41 -3.03
C LEU A 379 -5.44 0.95 -3.49
N TYR A 380 -4.68 1.72 -4.28
CA TYR A 380 -5.19 2.96 -4.91
C TYR A 380 -6.32 2.71 -5.90
N LEU A 381 -6.44 1.47 -6.36
CA LEU A 381 -7.56 0.98 -7.15
C LEU A 381 -8.51 0.17 -6.27
N ASP A 382 -8.00 -0.78 -5.49
CA ASP A 382 -8.84 -1.79 -4.84
C ASP A 382 -9.70 -1.20 -3.72
N ALA A 383 -9.20 -0.23 -2.97
CA ALA A 383 -9.94 0.41 -1.89
C ALA A 383 -10.93 1.49 -2.39
N THR A 384 -10.99 1.77 -3.69
CA THR A 384 -12.00 2.68 -4.26
C THR A 384 -13.36 2.00 -4.53
N ARG A 385 -13.37 0.66 -4.54
CA ARG A 385 -14.51 -0.17 -4.97
C ARG A 385 -15.72 0.01 -4.05
N GLY A 386 -16.68 0.84 -4.49
CA GLY A 386 -17.97 1.04 -3.79
C GLY A 386 -17.98 2.19 -2.80
N VAL A 387 -16.86 2.90 -2.70
CA VAL A 387 -16.75 4.12 -1.89
C VAL A 387 -17.08 5.36 -2.74
N GLY A 388 -16.76 5.32 -4.03
CA GLY A 388 -17.00 6.37 -5.03
C GLY A 388 -18.30 6.23 -5.80
N ARG A 389 -18.55 7.19 -6.71
CA ARG A 389 -19.65 7.10 -7.69
C ARG A 389 -19.35 6.16 -8.87
N GLY A 390 -18.10 5.73 -9.00
CA GLY A 390 -17.64 4.78 -10.03
C GLY A 390 -17.26 5.40 -11.37
N PHE A 391 -17.37 6.74 -11.54
CA PHE A 391 -17.02 7.41 -12.79
C PHE A 391 -15.51 7.53 -13.03
N ALA A 392 -14.73 7.74 -11.97
CA ALA A 392 -13.27 7.85 -12.08
C ALA A 392 -12.69 6.50 -12.51
N LEU A 393 -11.81 6.51 -13.52
CA LEU A 393 -11.01 5.35 -13.87
C LEU A 393 -9.85 5.25 -12.87
N HIS A 394 -9.75 4.11 -12.20
CA HIS A 394 -8.58 3.74 -11.42
C HIS A 394 -7.94 2.56 -12.12
N GLY A 395 -6.69 2.72 -12.57
CA GLY A 395 -5.92 1.67 -13.23
C GLY A 395 -4.69 1.30 -12.42
N ALA A 396 -4.21 0.08 -12.60
CA ALA A 396 -2.87 -0.32 -12.20
C ALA A 396 -2.13 -0.89 -13.41
N VAL A 397 -0.85 -0.59 -13.52
CA VAL A 397 0.05 -1.13 -14.54
C VAL A 397 1.20 -1.86 -13.85
N TYR A 398 1.30 -3.16 -14.09
CA TYR A 398 2.34 -4.02 -13.51
C TYR A 398 3.50 -4.16 -14.50
N VAL A 399 4.69 -3.73 -14.08
CA VAL A 399 5.87 -3.62 -14.95
C VAL A 399 6.88 -4.70 -14.56
N LEU A 400 6.94 -5.75 -15.37
CA LEU A 400 7.84 -6.86 -15.13
C LEU A 400 9.31 -6.41 -15.28
N GLY A 401 10.14 -6.75 -14.29
CA GLY A 401 11.56 -6.43 -14.25
C GLY A 401 11.92 -5.02 -13.78
N ALA A 402 10.93 -4.18 -13.48
CA ALA A 402 11.17 -2.84 -12.98
C ALA A 402 11.49 -2.84 -11.48
N ASN A 403 12.40 -1.97 -11.11
CA ASN A 403 12.95 -1.71 -9.79
C ASN A 403 12.33 -0.42 -9.23
N HIS A 404 12.19 -0.31 -7.91
CA HIS A 404 11.65 0.90 -7.27
C HIS A 404 12.44 2.15 -7.65
N ASN A 405 13.77 2.08 -7.52
CA ASN A 405 14.62 3.27 -7.60
C ASN A 405 14.80 3.80 -9.03
N TYR A 406 14.75 2.93 -10.04
CA TYR A 406 15.28 3.26 -11.37
C TYR A 406 14.39 4.19 -12.19
N PHE A 407 13.18 4.51 -11.72
CA PHE A 407 12.37 5.61 -12.26
C PHE A 407 12.96 7.00 -11.98
N ASN A 408 13.87 7.11 -11.00
CA ASN A 408 14.54 8.35 -10.60
C ASN A 408 16.06 8.24 -10.82
N THR A 409 16.63 9.11 -11.68
CA THR A 409 18.08 9.05 -11.98
C THR A 409 18.95 9.30 -10.75
N GLU A 410 18.49 10.09 -9.77
CA GLU A 410 19.21 10.41 -8.54
C GLU A 410 19.16 9.29 -7.50
N TRP A 411 18.39 8.23 -7.75
CA TRP A 411 18.37 7.01 -6.92
C TRP A 411 18.99 5.82 -7.66
N THR A 412 19.42 6.02 -8.90
CA THR A 412 19.90 4.94 -9.77
C THR A 412 21.43 4.85 -9.76
N PRO A 413 22.02 3.67 -9.48
CA PRO A 413 23.45 3.43 -9.61
C PRO A 413 24.00 3.83 -10.98
N GLY A 414 25.11 4.56 -10.97
CA GLY A 414 25.79 5.05 -12.18
C GLY A 414 25.17 6.31 -12.81
N LEU A 415 24.01 6.77 -12.33
CA LEU A 415 23.37 8.02 -12.77
C LEU A 415 23.29 9.07 -11.66
N SER A 416 23.14 8.65 -10.41
CA SER A 416 22.96 9.54 -9.26
C SER A 416 24.20 10.36 -8.92
N ALA A 417 23.98 11.59 -8.42
CA ALA A 417 25.03 12.41 -7.82
C ALA A 417 25.59 11.83 -6.50
N ALA A 418 24.81 10.97 -5.83
CA ALA A 418 25.16 10.35 -4.57
C ALA A 418 25.34 8.83 -4.72
N LYS A 419 25.94 8.20 -3.70
CA LYS A 419 25.91 6.73 -3.62
C LYS A 419 24.45 6.25 -3.58
N SER A 420 24.13 5.33 -4.47
CA SER A 420 22.80 4.76 -4.68
C SER A 420 22.90 3.25 -4.79
N TRP A 421 21.77 2.55 -4.82
CA TRP A 421 21.73 1.10 -4.80
C TRP A 421 20.55 0.54 -5.59
N ASP A 422 20.70 -0.72 -5.98
CA ASP A 422 19.60 -1.59 -6.37
C ASP A 422 18.91 -2.07 -5.09
N ASP A 423 17.64 -1.72 -4.90
CA ASP A 423 16.87 -2.07 -3.70
C ASP A 423 16.36 -3.52 -3.70
N TYR A 424 16.46 -4.25 -4.83
CA TYR A 424 16.05 -5.65 -4.86
C TYR A 424 17.08 -6.53 -4.14
N PRO A 425 16.70 -7.25 -3.06
CA PRO A 425 17.67 -7.83 -2.13
C PRO A 425 18.28 -9.16 -2.58
N SER A 426 17.62 -9.89 -3.50
CA SER A 426 18.02 -11.27 -3.84
C SER A 426 18.90 -11.34 -5.10
N PRO A 427 20.19 -11.70 -5.00
CA PRO A 427 21.11 -11.76 -6.15
C PRO A 427 20.91 -13.00 -7.03
N HIS A 428 20.16 -13.99 -6.57
CA HIS A 428 19.94 -15.25 -7.28
C HIS A 428 18.57 -15.35 -7.95
N ASP A 429 17.70 -14.36 -7.74
CA ASP A 429 16.34 -14.37 -8.27
C ASP A 429 16.32 -14.44 -9.81
N PRO A 430 15.55 -15.37 -10.42
CA PRO A 430 15.54 -15.55 -11.87
C PRO A 430 14.85 -14.41 -12.63
N VAL A 431 14.02 -13.60 -11.96
CA VAL A 431 13.26 -12.47 -12.53
C VAL A 431 13.98 -11.14 -12.28
N CYS A 432 14.49 -10.94 -11.07
CA CYS A 432 14.89 -9.61 -10.59
C CYS A 432 16.37 -9.41 -10.30
N ARG A 433 17.22 -10.45 -10.36
CA ARG A 433 18.66 -10.22 -10.28
C ARG A 433 19.10 -9.29 -11.40
N SER A 434 20.14 -8.49 -11.16
CA SER A 434 20.60 -7.43 -12.07
C SER A 434 20.92 -7.88 -13.50
N VAL A 435 21.27 -9.17 -13.68
CA VAL A 435 21.59 -9.79 -14.98
C VAL A 435 20.49 -10.71 -15.52
N ALA A 436 19.29 -10.74 -14.91
CA ALA A 436 18.18 -11.52 -15.44
C ALA A 436 17.70 -10.96 -16.78
N PRO A 437 17.29 -11.79 -17.75
CA PRO A 437 16.75 -11.33 -19.04
C PRO A 437 15.48 -10.46 -18.90
N THR A 438 14.69 -10.71 -17.85
CA THR A 438 13.50 -9.93 -17.48
C THR A 438 13.85 -8.57 -16.89
N ARG A 439 15.04 -8.39 -16.33
CA ARG A 439 15.43 -7.16 -15.61
C ARG A 439 15.55 -5.99 -16.58
N LEU A 440 14.85 -4.90 -16.29
CA LEU A 440 14.92 -3.69 -17.11
C LEU A 440 16.14 -2.85 -16.72
N THR A 441 16.82 -2.29 -17.72
CA THR A 441 17.88 -1.31 -17.52
C THR A 441 17.33 0.02 -16.96
N PRO A 442 18.14 0.85 -16.28
CA PRO A 442 17.72 2.17 -15.81
C PRO A 442 16.95 3.00 -16.84
N VAL A 443 17.49 3.14 -18.06
CA VAL A 443 16.88 3.95 -19.12
C VAL A 443 15.53 3.38 -19.57
N GLN A 444 15.40 2.06 -19.64
CA GLN A 444 14.12 1.42 -19.98
C GLN A 444 13.05 1.72 -18.93
N GLN A 445 13.41 1.70 -17.64
CA GLN A 445 12.48 2.02 -16.55
C GLN A 445 12.07 3.50 -16.55
N GLN A 446 13.00 4.41 -16.84
CA GLN A 446 12.70 5.84 -17.04
C GLN A 446 11.77 6.07 -18.24
N ASN A 447 11.93 5.30 -19.33
CA ASN A 447 11.02 5.35 -20.48
C ASN A 447 9.63 4.81 -20.12
N VAL A 448 9.53 3.73 -19.33
CA VAL A 448 8.25 3.24 -18.80
C VAL A 448 7.57 4.34 -17.97
N GLY A 449 8.28 4.94 -17.02
CA GLY A 449 7.76 6.03 -16.19
C GLY A 449 7.25 7.20 -17.03
N ALA A 450 8.03 7.67 -18.01
CA ALA A 450 7.61 8.74 -18.91
C ALA A 450 6.37 8.37 -19.74
N THR A 451 6.33 7.14 -20.26
CA THR A 451 5.23 6.67 -21.11
C THR A 451 3.91 6.57 -20.36
N TYR A 452 3.90 5.96 -19.16
CA TYR A 452 2.65 5.75 -18.42
C TYR A 452 2.19 7.00 -17.65
N VAL A 453 3.11 7.90 -17.24
CA VAL A 453 2.70 9.22 -16.75
C VAL A 453 2.12 10.08 -17.89
N ALA A 454 2.70 10.02 -19.10
CA ALA A 454 2.11 10.67 -20.27
C ALA A 454 0.76 10.05 -20.66
N ALA A 455 0.58 8.73 -20.47
CA ALA A 455 -0.69 8.07 -20.66
C ALA A 455 -1.77 8.60 -19.70
N ALA A 456 -1.42 8.82 -18.43
CA ALA A 456 -2.28 9.43 -17.43
C ALA A 456 -2.64 10.89 -17.81
N ALA A 457 -1.65 11.68 -18.22
CA ALA A 457 -1.86 13.06 -18.65
C ALA A 457 -2.82 13.12 -19.86
N ALA A 458 -2.58 12.30 -20.88
CA ALA A 458 -3.42 12.22 -22.07
C ALA A 458 -4.86 11.81 -21.73
N THR A 459 -5.04 10.83 -20.84
CA THR A 459 -6.37 10.30 -20.49
C THR A 459 -7.13 11.24 -19.56
N PHE A 460 -6.51 11.69 -18.46
CA PHE A 460 -7.20 12.39 -17.38
C PHE A 460 -7.25 13.91 -17.55
N VAL A 461 -6.23 14.49 -18.19
CA VAL A 461 -6.13 15.94 -18.40
C VAL A 461 -6.60 16.33 -19.80
N ALA A 462 -6.08 15.67 -20.83
CA ALA A 462 -6.45 15.97 -22.21
C ALA A 462 -7.75 15.30 -22.69
N GLY A 463 -8.27 14.32 -21.95
CA GLY A 463 -9.49 13.59 -22.32
C GLY A 463 -9.34 12.68 -23.55
N ASN A 464 -8.10 12.27 -23.88
CA ASN A 464 -7.83 11.38 -24.99
C ASN A 464 -8.08 9.91 -24.61
N ASP A 465 -9.34 9.48 -24.76
CA ASP A 465 -9.78 8.12 -24.43
C ASP A 465 -9.16 7.03 -25.34
N GLN A 466 -8.50 7.39 -26.45
CA GLN A 466 -7.75 6.42 -27.29
C GLN A 466 -6.50 5.86 -26.57
N VAL A 467 -6.07 6.50 -25.49
CA VAL A 467 -4.93 6.07 -24.65
C VAL A 467 -5.38 5.15 -23.52
N ARG A 468 -6.67 5.19 -23.12
CA ARG A 468 -7.27 4.37 -22.07
C ARG A 468 -6.90 2.88 -22.13
N PRO A 469 -6.83 2.22 -23.32
CA PRO A 469 -6.51 0.79 -23.39
C PRO A 469 -5.16 0.38 -22.74
N LEU A 470 -4.22 1.32 -22.59
CA LEU A 470 -2.97 1.11 -21.88
C LEU A 470 -3.14 1.03 -20.35
N LEU A 471 -4.22 1.63 -19.81
CA LEU A 471 -4.43 1.85 -18.38
C LEU A 471 -5.55 0.99 -17.78
N ASP A 472 -6.35 0.32 -18.61
CA ASP A 472 -7.62 -0.26 -18.17
C ASP A 472 -7.74 -1.78 -18.30
N GLY A 473 -6.68 -2.51 -18.64
CA GLY A 473 -6.73 -3.96 -18.86
C GLY A 473 -7.34 -4.38 -20.20
N SER A 474 -7.32 -3.51 -21.21
CA SER A 474 -7.69 -3.88 -22.58
C SER A 474 -6.65 -4.76 -23.29
N GLY A 475 -5.46 -4.95 -22.72
CA GLY A 475 -4.43 -5.81 -23.29
C GLY A 475 -3.65 -5.17 -24.45
N PHE A 476 -3.27 -3.89 -24.32
CA PHE A 476 -2.41 -3.20 -25.28
C PHE A 476 -1.09 -2.78 -24.65
N ARG A 477 -0.01 -2.78 -25.44
CA ARG A 477 1.30 -2.22 -25.03
C ARG A 477 1.54 -0.83 -25.61
N ALA A 478 2.42 -0.08 -24.98
CA ALA A 478 2.94 1.18 -25.51
C ALA A 478 4.34 0.97 -26.12
N PRO A 479 4.54 1.18 -27.44
CA PRO A 479 5.84 0.98 -28.08
C PRO A 479 6.99 1.77 -27.45
N SER A 480 6.75 2.99 -26.95
CA SER A 480 7.77 3.79 -26.25
C SER A 480 8.25 3.19 -24.92
N ALA A 481 7.54 2.20 -24.39
CA ALA A 481 7.96 1.43 -23.22
C ALA A 481 8.71 0.14 -23.59
N ASP A 482 8.79 -0.24 -24.88
CA ASP A 482 9.51 -1.44 -25.30
C ASP A 482 10.99 -1.38 -24.86
N PRO A 483 11.59 -2.52 -24.45
CA PRO A 483 11.06 -3.88 -24.48
C PRO A 483 10.30 -4.28 -23.20
N ALA A 484 9.87 -3.33 -22.36
CA ALA A 484 9.20 -3.66 -21.11
C ALA A 484 7.90 -4.45 -21.35
N THR A 485 7.73 -5.51 -20.58
CA THR A 485 6.47 -6.25 -20.52
C THR A 485 5.59 -5.60 -19.45
N VAL A 486 4.49 -5.00 -19.87
CA VAL A 486 3.57 -4.27 -19.00
C VAL A 486 2.16 -4.81 -19.15
N PHE A 487 1.54 -5.10 -18.02
CA PHE A 487 0.14 -5.53 -17.94
C PHE A 487 -0.68 -4.44 -17.25
N SER A 488 -1.98 -4.40 -17.48
CA SER A 488 -2.87 -3.46 -16.79
C SER A 488 -4.20 -4.08 -16.42
N HIS A 489 -4.85 -3.51 -15.41
CA HIS A 489 -6.26 -3.75 -15.06
C HIS A 489 -6.87 -2.50 -14.45
N ALA A 490 -8.19 -2.45 -14.36
CA ALA A 490 -8.85 -1.28 -13.79
C ALA A 490 -10.20 -1.55 -13.13
N VAL A 491 -10.59 -0.59 -12.29
CA VAL A 491 -11.97 -0.40 -11.81
C VAL A 491 -12.47 1.00 -12.16
N GLY A 492 -13.77 1.21 -12.02
CA GLY A 492 -14.40 2.47 -12.38
C GLY A 492 -14.38 2.77 -13.89
N GLY A 493 -14.56 4.03 -14.26
CA GLY A 493 -14.88 4.43 -15.63
C GLY A 493 -16.28 3.92 -16.04
N ASN A 494 -16.41 3.38 -17.24
CA ASN A 494 -17.65 2.76 -17.71
C ASN A 494 -17.80 1.29 -17.25
N ARG A 495 -17.60 1.03 -15.95
CA ARG A 495 -17.76 -0.29 -15.33
C ARG A 495 -18.96 -0.33 -14.39
N THR A 496 -19.74 -1.41 -14.45
CA THR A 496 -20.89 -1.68 -13.57
C THR A 496 -20.56 -2.86 -12.67
N ARG A 497 -20.71 -2.70 -11.35
CA ARG A 497 -20.40 -3.74 -10.36
C ARG A 497 -21.25 -4.98 -10.59
N LEU A 498 -20.65 -6.13 -10.92
CA LEU A 498 -21.33 -7.41 -10.95
C LEU A 498 -21.07 -8.19 -9.65
N ILE A 499 -19.79 -8.49 -9.37
CA ILE A 499 -19.33 -9.11 -8.12
C ILE A 499 -18.21 -8.26 -7.54
N VAL A 500 -18.40 -7.71 -6.35
CA VAL A 500 -17.30 -7.24 -5.49
C VAL A 500 -17.52 -8.00 -4.18
N PRO A 501 -16.68 -9.00 -3.85
CA PRO A 501 -16.94 -9.86 -2.70
C PRO A 501 -17.06 -9.06 -1.41
N ASP A 502 -18.14 -9.31 -0.67
CA ASP A 502 -18.42 -8.78 0.65
C ASP A 502 -18.99 -9.88 1.56
N ALA A 503 -19.21 -9.58 2.83
CA ALA A 503 -19.74 -10.54 3.81
C ALA A 503 -21.11 -11.13 3.45
N SER A 504 -21.86 -10.50 2.55
CA SER A 504 -23.16 -10.96 2.07
C SER A 504 -23.11 -11.71 0.74
N THR A 505 -21.93 -11.80 0.11
CA THR A 505 -21.72 -12.56 -1.12
C THR A 505 -21.89 -14.05 -0.86
N VAL A 506 -22.84 -14.67 -1.56
CA VAL A 506 -23.08 -16.12 -1.41
C VAL A 506 -22.29 -16.86 -2.47
N VAL A 507 -21.44 -17.79 -2.01
CA VAL A 507 -20.69 -18.71 -2.88
C VAL A 507 -21.34 -20.09 -2.79
N SER A 508 -21.68 -20.66 -3.94
CA SER A 508 -22.25 -22.00 -4.09
C SER A 508 -21.28 -22.93 -4.82
N GLY A 509 -21.41 -24.23 -4.60
CA GLY A 509 -20.49 -25.24 -5.10
C GLY A 509 -19.46 -25.64 -4.04
N THR A 510 -18.91 -26.85 -4.14
CA THR A 510 -17.93 -27.38 -3.17
C THR A 510 -16.51 -26.92 -3.43
N ASN A 511 -16.26 -26.31 -4.59
CA ASN A 511 -14.96 -25.89 -5.08
C ASN A 511 -14.69 -24.39 -4.87
N GLY A 512 -15.65 -23.63 -4.33
CA GLY A 512 -15.53 -22.20 -4.09
C GLY A 512 -15.87 -21.82 -2.66
N ARG A 513 -15.18 -20.84 -2.09
CA ARG A 513 -15.56 -20.22 -0.81
C ARG A 513 -15.23 -18.74 -0.78
N LEU A 514 -16.02 -17.99 -0.03
CA LEU A 514 -15.65 -16.64 0.40
C LEU A 514 -14.49 -16.76 1.41
N CYS A 515 -13.52 -15.86 1.32
CA CYS A 515 -12.41 -15.81 2.26
C CYS A 515 -12.02 -14.36 2.57
N GLU A 516 -11.51 -14.14 3.77
CA GLU A 516 -11.03 -12.84 4.24
C GLU A 516 -9.65 -12.56 3.65
N GLN A 517 -9.47 -11.38 3.05
CA GLN A 517 -8.16 -11.00 2.52
C GLN A 517 -7.13 -10.88 3.66
N ILE A 518 -7.51 -10.19 4.74
CA ILE A 518 -6.70 -10.07 5.96
C ILE A 518 -7.50 -10.70 7.11
N GLY A 519 -7.31 -12.00 7.32
CA GLY A 519 -7.94 -12.74 8.40
C GLY A 519 -7.11 -12.71 9.69
N ALA A 520 -7.72 -13.14 10.80
CA ALA A 520 -6.99 -13.28 12.05
C ALA A 520 -5.89 -14.37 11.90
N PRO A 521 -4.76 -14.26 12.61
CA PRO A 521 -3.70 -15.26 12.57
C PRO A 521 -4.25 -16.68 12.80
N GLY A 522 -3.89 -17.62 11.93
CA GLY A 522 -4.35 -19.02 12.00
C GLY A 522 -5.83 -19.26 11.63
N SER A 523 -6.57 -18.23 11.20
CA SER A 523 -8.00 -18.38 10.91
C SER A 523 -8.27 -19.24 9.67
N PRO A 524 -9.19 -20.22 9.74
CA PRO A 524 -9.62 -21.00 8.57
C PRO A 524 -10.42 -20.18 7.56
N THR A 525 -10.96 -19.01 7.95
CA THR A 525 -11.72 -18.11 7.06
C THR A 525 -10.82 -17.25 6.18
N ALA A 526 -9.53 -17.10 6.54
CA ALA A 526 -8.57 -16.37 5.74
C ALA A 526 -8.40 -16.99 4.35
N CYS A 527 -8.03 -16.18 3.36
CA CYS A 527 -7.68 -16.66 2.02
C CYS A 527 -6.36 -17.46 1.96
N GLY A 528 -5.68 -17.59 3.11
CA GLY A 528 -4.28 -18.01 3.24
C GLY A 528 -3.38 -16.78 3.44
N ASN A 529 -2.07 -16.97 3.35
CA ASN A 529 -1.10 -15.88 3.22
C ASN A 529 -0.67 -15.77 1.73
N PRO A 530 -1.54 -15.30 0.81
CA PRO A 530 -1.15 -15.13 -0.58
C PRO A 530 -0.16 -13.99 -0.67
N ASN A 531 0.95 -14.22 -1.39
CA ASN A 531 1.96 -13.20 -1.66
C ASN A 531 1.43 -12.25 -2.76
N SER A 532 0.36 -11.53 -2.47
CA SER A 532 -0.47 -10.80 -3.42
C SER A 532 -0.71 -9.36 -2.96
N PRO A 533 -0.57 -8.37 -3.87
CA PRO A 533 -0.69 -6.96 -3.50
C PRO A 533 -2.14 -6.53 -3.26
N HIS A 534 -3.09 -7.34 -3.73
CA HIS A 534 -4.51 -7.21 -3.38
C HIS A 534 -4.78 -7.48 -1.89
N PHE A 535 -3.79 -8.00 -1.16
CA PHE A 535 -3.86 -8.43 0.24
C PHE A 535 -2.85 -7.64 1.10
N ALA A 536 -2.41 -6.46 0.66
CA ALA A 536 -1.62 -5.56 1.50
C ALA A 536 -2.40 -5.18 2.79
N ALA A 537 -1.72 -5.25 3.94
CA ALA A 537 -2.30 -5.11 5.27
C ALA A 537 -2.47 -3.65 5.68
N PHE A 538 -3.51 -3.35 6.47
CA PHE A 538 -3.72 -2.02 7.07
C PHE A 538 -3.19 -1.99 8.49
N ASP A 539 -1.89 -2.08 8.65
CA ASP A 539 -1.32 -2.34 9.96
C ASP A 539 -1.62 -1.23 11.00
N PRO A 540 -1.84 -1.60 12.27
CA PRO A 540 -1.80 -2.96 12.84
C PRO A 540 -3.17 -3.68 12.83
N VAL A 541 -4.10 -3.32 11.92
CA VAL A 541 -5.45 -3.90 11.88
C VAL A 541 -5.41 -5.35 11.37
N SER A 542 -5.61 -6.30 12.29
CA SER A 542 -5.82 -7.71 11.96
C SER A 542 -6.80 -8.37 12.95
N PRO A 543 -7.88 -9.03 12.48
CA PRO A 543 -8.36 -9.10 11.10
C PRO A 543 -8.86 -7.76 10.54
N GLU A 544 -8.81 -7.59 9.22
CA GLU A 544 -9.37 -6.42 8.54
C GLU A 544 -10.78 -6.73 7.98
N ALA A 545 -11.80 -6.44 8.79
CA ALA A 545 -13.19 -6.63 8.38
C ALA A 545 -13.59 -5.80 7.15
N GLY A 546 -14.31 -6.42 6.22
CA GLY A 546 -14.86 -5.75 5.03
C GLY A 546 -14.10 -5.97 3.73
N ARG A 547 -13.01 -6.75 3.74
CA ARG A 547 -12.25 -7.13 2.54
C ARG A 547 -12.28 -8.64 2.31
N TYR A 548 -12.85 -9.04 1.18
CA TYR A 548 -13.03 -10.45 0.83
C TYR A 548 -12.55 -10.74 -0.58
N ALA A 549 -12.20 -12.00 -0.82
CA ALA A 549 -12.02 -12.56 -2.15
C ALA A 549 -12.80 -13.88 -2.24
N VAL A 550 -12.95 -14.43 -3.45
CA VAL A 550 -13.49 -15.78 -3.62
C VAL A 550 -12.37 -16.72 -4.05
N LEU A 551 -12.03 -17.65 -3.16
CA LEU A 551 -11.09 -18.72 -3.45
C LEU A 551 -11.83 -19.83 -4.19
N VAL A 552 -11.37 -20.16 -5.40
CA VAL A 552 -11.87 -21.29 -6.19
C VAL A 552 -10.74 -22.28 -6.42
N THR A 553 -10.96 -23.55 -6.10
CA THR A 553 -9.97 -24.64 -6.21
C THR A 553 -10.58 -25.87 -6.83
N TRP A 554 -9.92 -26.49 -7.79
CA TRP A 554 -10.42 -27.72 -8.43
C TRP A 554 -9.31 -28.70 -8.76
N THR A 555 -9.64 -30.00 -8.74
CA THR A 555 -8.78 -31.11 -9.20
C THR A 555 -9.37 -31.85 -10.39
N ALA A 556 -10.63 -31.56 -10.73
CA ALA A 556 -11.36 -32.12 -11.85
C ALA A 556 -12.26 -31.04 -12.48
N PRO A 557 -12.56 -31.14 -13.79
CA PRO A 557 -13.46 -30.21 -14.46
C PRO A 557 -14.91 -30.39 -13.99
N GLY A 558 -15.74 -29.38 -14.27
CA GLY A 558 -17.20 -29.52 -14.31
C GLY A 558 -17.99 -28.91 -13.15
N THR A 559 -17.55 -29.01 -11.89
CA THR A 559 -18.30 -28.44 -10.75
C THR A 559 -18.15 -26.93 -10.72
N PRO A 560 -19.20 -26.12 -10.98
CA PRO A 560 -19.08 -24.67 -11.00
C PRO A 560 -19.01 -24.09 -9.58
N ALA A 561 -18.16 -23.07 -9.41
CA ALA A 561 -18.26 -22.16 -8.28
C ALA A 561 -19.19 -21.00 -8.68
N GLY A 562 -20.37 -20.93 -8.06
CA GLY A 562 -21.37 -19.89 -8.32
C GLY A 562 -21.23 -18.75 -7.32
N LEU A 563 -21.30 -17.52 -7.80
CA LEU A 563 -21.19 -16.28 -7.03
C LEU A 563 -22.47 -15.48 -7.23
N ARG A 564 -23.20 -15.27 -6.13
CA ARG A 564 -24.45 -14.51 -6.12
C ARG A 564 -24.23 -13.17 -5.42
N PRO A 565 -24.39 -12.03 -6.12
CA PRO A 565 -24.39 -10.72 -5.49
C PRO A 565 -25.60 -10.57 -4.55
N PRO A 566 -25.61 -9.56 -3.66
CA PRO A 566 -26.67 -9.38 -2.68
C PRO A 566 -28.06 -9.16 -3.31
N ALA A 567 -28.10 -8.57 -4.51
CA ALA A 567 -29.28 -8.40 -5.33
C ALA A 567 -28.92 -8.55 -6.82
N PRO A 568 -29.87 -8.90 -7.70
CA PRO A 568 -29.64 -8.94 -9.14
C PRO A 568 -29.13 -7.60 -9.70
N VAL A 569 -28.18 -7.68 -10.63
CA VAL A 569 -27.47 -6.52 -11.20
C VAL A 569 -27.87 -6.33 -12.65
N SER A 570 -28.03 -5.06 -13.08
CA SER A 570 -28.14 -4.73 -14.49
C SER A 570 -26.75 -4.58 -15.14
N LEU A 571 -26.49 -5.39 -16.16
CA LEU A 571 -25.37 -5.25 -17.10
C LEU A 571 -25.82 -4.60 -18.42
N SER A 572 -26.96 -3.91 -18.43
CA SER A 572 -27.45 -3.24 -19.62
C SER A 572 -26.44 -2.23 -20.16
N GLY A 573 -26.15 -2.33 -21.46
CA GLY A 573 -25.14 -1.52 -22.14
C GLY A 573 -23.68 -1.95 -21.90
N ALA A 574 -23.41 -2.96 -21.08
CA ALA A 574 -22.10 -3.60 -21.04
C ALA A 574 -21.86 -4.42 -22.31
N GLN A 575 -20.61 -4.46 -22.77
CA GLN A 575 -20.16 -5.28 -23.90
C GLN A 575 -19.57 -6.61 -23.44
N SER A 576 -18.96 -6.64 -22.25
CA SER A 576 -18.35 -7.82 -21.66
C SER A 576 -18.49 -7.85 -20.14
N VAL A 577 -18.25 -9.01 -19.54
CA VAL A 577 -17.90 -9.14 -18.12
C VAL A 577 -16.38 -9.15 -18.01
N ALA A 578 -15.80 -8.20 -17.29
CA ALA A 578 -14.39 -8.15 -16.94
C ALA A 578 -14.19 -8.77 -15.55
N LEU A 579 -13.34 -9.78 -15.43
CA LEU A 579 -13.00 -10.46 -14.17
C LEU A 579 -11.53 -10.19 -13.85
N ARG A 580 -11.21 -9.97 -12.58
CA ARG A 580 -9.83 -9.90 -12.10
C ARG A 580 -9.54 -11.11 -11.21
N ALA A 581 -8.64 -11.98 -11.67
CA ALA A 581 -8.32 -13.22 -10.98
C ALA A 581 -6.80 -13.38 -10.77
N VAL A 582 -6.41 -13.72 -9.54
CA VAL A 582 -5.03 -14.08 -9.18
C VAL A 582 -4.83 -15.58 -9.40
N VAL A 583 -3.74 -15.95 -10.05
CA VAL A 583 -3.30 -17.35 -10.20
C VAL A 583 -1.99 -17.53 -9.42
N PRO A 584 -1.95 -18.40 -8.40
CA PRO A 584 -0.72 -18.67 -7.65
C PRO A 584 0.29 -19.47 -8.48
N PRO A 585 1.58 -19.37 -8.14
CA PRO A 585 2.60 -20.29 -8.65
C PRO A 585 2.22 -21.74 -8.37
N GLY A 586 2.48 -22.62 -9.34
CA GLY A 586 2.13 -24.04 -9.27
C GLY A 586 0.75 -24.40 -9.85
N SER A 587 0.00 -23.42 -10.35
CA SER A 587 -1.27 -23.61 -11.08
C SER A 587 -1.17 -23.15 -12.55
N PRO A 588 -0.20 -23.62 -13.36
CA PRO A 588 -0.11 -23.22 -14.78
C PRO A 588 -1.29 -23.78 -15.59
N GLY A 589 -1.60 -23.13 -16.70
CA GLY A 589 -2.65 -23.56 -17.62
C GLY A 589 -4.04 -23.56 -16.99
N THR A 590 -4.29 -22.68 -16.01
CA THR A 590 -5.55 -22.64 -15.27
C THR A 590 -6.70 -22.25 -16.19
N GLN A 591 -7.44 -23.26 -16.68
CA GLN A 591 -8.52 -23.08 -17.63
C GLN A 591 -9.89 -23.16 -16.97
N PHE A 592 -10.78 -22.22 -17.30
CA PHE A 592 -12.16 -22.21 -16.84
C PHE A 592 -13.09 -21.49 -17.82
N ASP A 593 -14.37 -21.86 -17.80
CA ASP A 593 -15.41 -21.09 -18.46
C ASP A 593 -15.98 -20.07 -17.48
N VAL A 594 -16.47 -18.96 -18.03
CA VAL A 594 -17.29 -17.99 -17.31
C VAL A 594 -18.72 -18.07 -17.81
N ALA A 595 -19.67 -18.19 -16.90
CA ALA A 595 -21.09 -18.18 -17.22
C ALA A 595 -21.85 -17.19 -16.34
N ILE A 596 -23.00 -16.73 -16.82
CA ILE A 596 -23.93 -15.91 -16.04
C ILE A 596 -25.34 -16.46 -16.14
N THR A 597 -26.13 -16.21 -15.10
CA THR A 597 -27.54 -16.60 -15.01
C THR A 597 -28.38 -15.40 -14.62
N ASP A 598 -29.50 -15.17 -15.30
CA ASP A 598 -30.46 -14.12 -14.94
C ASP A 598 -31.43 -14.56 -13.82
N SER A 599 -32.22 -13.63 -13.29
CA SER A 599 -33.18 -13.89 -12.21
C SER A 599 -34.35 -14.80 -12.63
N ALA A 600 -34.52 -15.05 -13.93
CA ALA A 600 -35.48 -16.02 -14.47
C ALA A 600 -34.87 -17.42 -14.63
N GLY A 601 -33.60 -17.61 -14.26
CA GLY A 601 -32.89 -18.87 -14.34
C GLY A 601 -32.32 -19.18 -15.73
N ARG A 602 -32.34 -18.24 -16.69
CA ARG A 602 -31.69 -18.45 -17.99
C ARG A 602 -30.19 -18.29 -17.83
N ARG A 603 -29.45 -19.30 -18.27
CA ARG A 603 -27.99 -19.39 -18.14
C ARG A 603 -27.33 -19.33 -19.50
N ALA A 604 -26.19 -18.64 -19.60
CA ALA A 604 -25.33 -18.67 -20.78
C ALA A 604 -23.84 -18.71 -20.38
N THR A 605 -23.07 -19.55 -21.05
CA THR A 605 -21.60 -19.52 -21.00
C THR A 605 -21.10 -18.39 -21.91
N LEU A 606 -20.35 -17.45 -21.34
CA LEU A 606 -19.81 -16.29 -22.04
C LEU A 606 -18.57 -16.68 -22.87
N GLY A 607 -17.69 -17.52 -22.31
CA GLY A 607 -16.48 -17.99 -22.98
C GLY A 607 -15.57 -18.78 -22.06
N THR A 608 -14.47 -19.28 -22.61
CA THR A 608 -13.39 -19.99 -21.93
C THR A 608 -12.14 -19.10 -21.88
N THR A 609 -11.41 -19.14 -20.78
CA THR A 609 -10.08 -18.51 -20.66
C THR A 609 -9.09 -19.47 -20.03
N THR A 610 -7.81 -19.25 -20.31
CA THR A 610 -6.68 -19.88 -19.64
C THR A 610 -5.82 -18.78 -19.03
N LEU A 611 -5.46 -18.94 -17.75
CA LEU A 611 -4.58 -18.03 -17.03
C LEU A 611 -3.35 -18.78 -16.53
N ASP A 612 -2.18 -18.18 -16.70
CA ASP A 612 -0.91 -18.67 -16.17
C ASP A 612 -0.45 -17.77 -15.03
N PRO A 613 0.20 -18.28 -13.98
CA PRO A 613 0.79 -17.41 -12.97
C PRO A 613 1.82 -16.47 -13.59
N TRP A 614 1.85 -15.22 -13.12
CA TRP A 614 2.88 -14.28 -13.58
C TRP A 614 4.28 -14.75 -13.18
N PRO A 615 5.32 -14.43 -13.97
CA PRO A 615 6.71 -14.56 -13.55
C PRO A 615 6.99 -13.60 -12.40
N GLY A 616 6.75 -14.08 -11.18
CA GLY A 616 6.89 -13.31 -9.96
C GLY A 616 8.25 -13.52 -9.31
N PRO A 617 8.91 -12.48 -8.77
CA PRO A 617 10.11 -12.64 -7.95
C PRO A 617 9.74 -13.28 -6.62
N THR A 618 10.73 -13.83 -5.92
CA THR A 618 10.49 -14.51 -4.64
C THR A 618 10.25 -13.53 -3.48
N GLN A 619 10.79 -12.31 -3.58
CA GLN A 619 10.82 -11.36 -2.47
C GLN A 619 9.72 -10.29 -2.53
N THR A 620 8.85 -10.30 -3.55
CA THR A 620 7.75 -9.33 -3.68
C THR A 620 6.41 -10.03 -3.83
N SER A 621 5.33 -9.38 -3.39
CA SER A 621 3.94 -9.78 -3.61
C SER A 621 3.52 -9.67 -5.07
N SER A 622 3.97 -10.64 -5.86
CA SER A 622 3.85 -10.67 -7.32
C SER A 622 2.68 -11.51 -7.83
N GLU A 623 1.88 -12.11 -6.93
CA GLU A 623 0.63 -12.79 -7.27
C GLU A 623 -0.46 -11.74 -7.57
N TRP A 624 -0.29 -11.03 -8.68
CA TRP A 624 -1.15 -9.93 -9.13
C TRP A 624 -2.30 -10.43 -10.02
N ALA A 625 -3.48 -9.82 -9.92
CA ALA A 625 -4.65 -10.28 -10.66
C ALA A 625 -4.54 -9.98 -12.17
N GLN A 626 -5.14 -10.84 -12.98
CA GLN A 626 -5.21 -10.68 -14.43
C GLN A 626 -6.62 -10.31 -14.80
N GLU A 627 -6.79 -9.24 -15.58
CA GLU A 627 -8.11 -8.89 -16.13
C GLU A 627 -8.41 -9.74 -17.37
N VAL A 628 -9.54 -10.45 -17.33
CA VAL A 628 -10.08 -11.20 -18.47
C VAL A 628 -11.44 -10.64 -18.84
N ARG A 629 -11.68 -10.38 -20.13
CA ARG A 629 -12.95 -9.86 -20.64
C ARG A 629 -13.71 -10.91 -21.45
N MET A 630 -14.92 -11.21 -20.99
CA MET A 630 -15.82 -12.20 -21.57
C MET A 630 -16.98 -11.50 -22.29
N PRO A 631 -17.05 -11.54 -23.64
CA PRO A 631 -18.12 -10.88 -24.38
C PRO A 631 -19.52 -11.34 -23.98
N LEU A 632 -20.47 -10.40 -23.90
CA LEU A 632 -21.89 -10.67 -23.59
C LEU A 632 -22.71 -11.12 -24.80
N THR A 633 -22.07 -11.35 -25.95
CA THR A 633 -22.72 -11.77 -27.20
C THR A 633 -23.50 -13.09 -27.02
N ASN A 634 -22.89 -14.09 -26.37
CA ASN A 634 -23.53 -15.38 -26.12
C ASN A 634 -24.74 -15.26 -25.18
N ALA A 635 -24.64 -14.42 -24.14
CA ALA A 635 -25.76 -14.16 -23.24
C ALA A 635 -26.93 -13.47 -23.96
N THR A 636 -26.63 -12.51 -24.82
CA THR A 636 -27.64 -11.79 -25.62
C THR A 636 -28.33 -12.75 -26.60
N SER A 637 -27.56 -13.57 -27.32
CA SER A 637 -28.10 -14.59 -28.25
C SER A 637 -28.96 -15.65 -27.55
N ALA A 638 -28.63 -15.98 -26.31
CA ALA A 638 -29.41 -16.91 -25.47
C ALA A 638 -30.65 -16.26 -24.81
N GLY A 639 -30.92 -14.97 -25.07
CA GLY A 639 -32.11 -14.27 -24.57
C GLY A 639 -32.10 -14.01 -23.07
N LEU A 640 -30.92 -13.90 -22.45
CA LEU A 640 -30.80 -13.54 -21.04
C LEU A 640 -31.28 -12.10 -20.81
N ASN A 641 -32.00 -11.87 -19.71
CA ASN A 641 -32.32 -10.52 -19.27
C ASN A 641 -31.11 -9.87 -18.60
N LEU A 642 -30.32 -9.13 -19.37
CA LEU A 642 -29.14 -8.42 -18.86
C LEU A 642 -29.47 -7.37 -17.79
N ASN A 643 -30.73 -7.00 -17.56
CA ASN A 643 -31.10 -6.08 -16.48
C ASN A 643 -31.19 -6.74 -15.10
N GLN A 644 -31.14 -8.07 -15.04
CA GLN A 644 -31.42 -8.84 -13.82
C GLN A 644 -30.46 -10.04 -13.72
N ILE A 645 -29.15 -9.82 -13.86
CA ILE A 645 -28.15 -10.87 -13.69
C ILE A 645 -28.07 -11.25 -12.21
N ALA A 646 -28.29 -12.53 -11.91
CA ALA A 646 -28.40 -13.06 -10.56
C ALA A 646 -27.18 -13.86 -10.12
N THR A 647 -26.43 -14.47 -11.04
CA THR A 647 -25.26 -15.29 -10.69
C THR A 647 -24.16 -15.15 -11.74
N LEU A 648 -22.90 -15.13 -11.27
CA LEU A 648 -21.70 -15.37 -12.06
C LEU A 648 -21.13 -16.74 -11.67
N GLU A 649 -20.73 -17.56 -12.63
CA GLU A 649 -20.11 -18.87 -12.37
C GLU A 649 -18.72 -18.94 -12.97
N VAL A 650 -17.78 -19.47 -12.18
CA VAL A 650 -16.49 -19.98 -12.65
C VAL A 650 -16.63 -21.49 -12.81
N VAL A 651 -16.50 -21.99 -14.04
CA VAL A 651 -16.66 -23.41 -14.35
C VAL A 651 -15.30 -24.02 -14.67
N PRO A 652 -14.71 -24.82 -13.77
CA PRO A 652 -13.47 -25.53 -14.00
C PRO A 652 -13.44 -26.30 -15.32
N ARG A 653 -12.38 -26.08 -16.11
CA ARG A 653 -12.03 -26.86 -17.30
C ARG A 653 -10.72 -27.61 -17.02
N ALA A 654 -10.26 -28.39 -18.00
CA ALA A 654 -9.13 -29.30 -17.85
C ALA A 654 -7.91 -28.62 -17.18
N GLY A 655 -7.23 -29.37 -16.30
CA GLY A 655 -5.96 -29.00 -15.68
C GLY A 655 -5.18 -30.28 -15.36
N GLU A 656 -3.85 -30.22 -15.40
CA GLU A 656 -3.00 -31.43 -15.40
C GLU A 656 -2.95 -32.17 -14.05
N THR A 657 -3.33 -31.53 -12.93
CA THR A 657 -3.47 -32.19 -11.60
C THR A 657 -4.40 -31.45 -10.61
N TRP A 658 -4.24 -30.12 -10.48
CA TRP A 658 -5.07 -29.24 -9.66
C TRP A 658 -4.93 -27.78 -10.13
N ALA A 659 -5.90 -26.93 -9.79
CA ALA A 659 -5.81 -25.51 -10.05
C ALA A 659 -6.48 -24.68 -8.93
N ARG A 660 -6.03 -23.44 -8.79
CA ARG A 660 -6.51 -22.48 -7.80
C ARG A 660 -6.54 -21.08 -8.40
N ILE A 661 -7.59 -20.31 -8.09
CA ILE A 661 -7.61 -18.87 -8.30
C ILE A 661 -8.20 -18.15 -7.08
N TRP A 662 -7.79 -16.91 -6.87
CA TRP A 662 -8.56 -15.95 -6.09
C TRP A 662 -9.22 -14.96 -7.03
N LEU A 663 -10.55 -14.97 -7.08
CA LEU A 663 -11.31 -13.96 -7.79
C LEU A 663 -11.43 -12.71 -6.91
N ILE A 664 -10.86 -11.61 -7.39
CA ILE A 664 -10.83 -10.32 -6.71
C ILE A 664 -12.14 -9.57 -6.92
N ASP A 665 -12.65 -9.54 -8.16
CA ASP A 665 -13.97 -9.02 -8.52
C ASP A 665 -14.35 -9.29 -9.99
N ALA A 666 -15.59 -8.93 -10.35
CA ALA A 666 -16.11 -8.94 -11.70
C ALA A 666 -17.04 -7.74 -11.98
N TRP A 667 -16.99 -7.21 -13.21
CA TRP A 667 -17.67 -5.99 -13.62
C TRP A 667 -18.27 -6.13 -15.02
N GLY A 668 -19.48 -5.60 -15.24
CA GLY A 668 -19.91 -5.26 -16.60
C GLY A 668 -19.03 -4.13 -17.14
N TRP A 669 -18.49 -4.29 -18.35
CA TRP A 669 -17.55 -3.35 -18.95
C TRP A 669 -18.03 -2.87 -20.31
N ARG A 670 -17.81 -1.58 -20.59
CA ARG A 670 -17.85 -1.00 -21.94
C ARG A 670 -16.77 0.08 -22.04
N PRO A 671 -16.30 0.44 -23.25
CA PRO A 671 -15.31 1.50 -23.41
C PRO A 671 -15.84 2.85 -22.89
N GLY A 672 -14.94 3.66 -22.35
CA GLY A 672 -15.11 5.09 -22.08
C GLY A 672 -14.63 5.51 -20.69
N THR A 673 -14.16 6.74 -20.61
CA THR A 673 -13.77 7.46 -19.40
C THR A 673 -14.79 8.58 -19.12
N PRO A 674 -15.94 8.28 -18.48
CA PRO A 674 -16.89 9.32 -18.13
C PRO A 674 -16.22 10.41 -17.27
N ALA A 675 -16.63 11.65 -17.47
CA ALA A 675 -16.07 12.78 -16.73
C ALA A 675 -16.25 12.56 -15.21
N PRO A 676 -15.16 12.49 -14.43
CA PRO A 676 -15.25 12.34 -12.99
C PRO A 676 -15.98 13.53 -12.38
N GLN A 677 -16.67 13.29 -11.26
CA GLN A 677 -17.32 14.33 -10.49
C GLN A 677 -16.80 14.32 -9.05
N PRO A 678 -15.57 14.83 -8.80
CA PRO A 678 -15.06 14.97 -7.45
C PRO A 678 -16.02 15.84 -6.64
N VAL A 679 -16.44 15.33 -5.50
CA VAL A 679 -17.33 16.03 -4.57
C VAL A 679 -16.65 16.11 -3.22
N ALA A 680 -16.77 17.28 -2.59
CA ALA A 680 -16.40 17.43 -1.19
C ALA A 680 -17.32 16.54 -0.34
N ARG A 681 -16.72 15.86 0.64
CA ARG A 681 -17.36 14.92 1.56
C ARG A 681 -17.07 15.35 2.99
N PRO A 682 -17.90 14.98 3.98
CA PRO A 682 -17.48 15.09 5.36
C PRO A 682 -16.16 14.35 5.53
N ARG A 683 -15.23 14.97 6.22
CA ARG A 683 -13.91 14.44 6.51
C ARG A 683 -13.83 14.05 7.97
N LEU A 684 -13.29 12.88 8.26
CA LEU A 684 -12.99 12.40 9.60
C LEU A 684 -11.48 12.37 9.82
N ASP A 685 -11.04 12.94 10.94
CA ASP A 685 -9.65 12.88 11.41
C ASP A 685 -9.66 12.33 12.85
N LEU A 686 -8.97 11.22 13.08
CA LEU A 686 -8.74 10.69 14.41
C LEU A 686 -7.69 11.51 15.15
N GLY A 687 -7.63 11.33 16.47
CA GLY A 687 -6.63 11.94 17.31
C GLY A 687 -6.31 11.10 18.54
N GLU A 688 -5.51 11.68 19.43
CA GLU A 688 -4.91 10.97 20.55
C GLU A 688 -5.42 11.51 21.89
N ARG A 689 -5.56 10.62 22.89
CA ARG A 689 -5.93 11.00 24.25
C ARG A 689 -5.20 10.16 25.28
N THR A 690 -4.77 10.79 26.38
CA THR A 690 -4.21 10.10 27.55
C THR A 690 -5.14 10.28 28.75
N VAL A 691 -5.33 9.21 29.53
CA VAL A 691 -6.19 9.16 30.73
C VAL A 691 -5.54 8.28 31.80
N SER A 692 -5.94 8.44 33.07
CA SER A 692 -5.59 7.50 34.15
C SER A 692 -6.60 6.35 34.22
N GLU A 693 -6.17 5.16 34.63
CA GLU A 693 -7.09 4.04 34.84
C GLU A 693 -8.01 4.24 36.04
N GLY A 694 -7.49 4.86 37.11
CA GLY A 694 -8.19 5.14 38.35
C GLY A 694 -8.37 3.91 39.23
N ASN A 695 -8.86 4.13 40.46
CA ASN A 695 -8.70 3.12 41.51
C ASN A 695 -9.78 2.03 41.57
N SER A 696 -10.92 2.21 40.89
CA SER A 696 -12.03 1.24 40.89
C SER A 696 -13.09 1.55 39.83
N GLY A 697 -13.90 0.53 39.50
CA GLY A 697 -15.03 0.66 38.57
C GLY A 697 -14.60 0.76 37.11
N THR A 698 -15.57 0.89 36.21
CA THR A 698 -15.31 1.00 34.76
C THR A 698 -15.77 2.36 34.24
N VAL A 699 -14.86 3.11 33.64
CA VAL A 699 -15.11 4.40 32.99
C VAL A 699 -14.99 4.25 31.48
N THR A 700 -15.93 4.84 30.74
CA THR A 700 -15.86 4.86 29.27
C THR A 700 -15.24 6.17 28.81
N TYR A 701 -14.10 6.09 28.14
CA TYR A 701 -13.45 7.22 27.50
C TYR A 701 -13.75 7.27 26.00
N GLN A 702 -13.61 8.45 25.40
CA GLN A 702 -13.79 8.67 23.97
C GLN A 702 -12.44 8.95 23.33
N VAL A 703 -12.15 8.25 22.24
CA VAL A 703 -11.04 8.59 21.34
C VAL A 703 -11.43 9.84 20.55
N PRO A 704 -10.56 10.87 20.47
CA PRO A 704 -10.83 12.04 19.65
C PRO A 704 -11.05 11.65 18.19
N ALA A 705 -12.17 12.11 17.63
CA ALA A 705 -12.57 11.83 16.26
C ALA A 705 -13.31 13.06 15.72
N GLN A 706 -12.58 13.96 15.06
CA GLN A 706 -13.09 15.23 14.57
C GLN A 706 -13.72 15.05 13.18
N VAL A 707 -14.92 15.60 13.00
CA VAL A 707 -15.59 15.67 11.70
C VAL A 707 -15.57 17.11 11.21
N SER A 708 -15.15 17.30 9.95
CA SER A 708 -15.18 18.58 9.24
C SER A 708 -15.94 18.47 7.92
N GLY A 709 -16.41 19.60 7.38
CA GLY A 709 -17.22 19.62 6.17
C GLY A 709 -18.68 19.25 6.40
N THR A 710 -19.41 19.00 5.32
CA THR A 710 -20.86 18.75 5.33
C THR A 710 -21.21 17.49 4.56
N GLY A 711 -22.22 16.76 5.04
CA GLY A 711 -22.75 15.56 4.39
C GLY A 711 -22.93 14.44 5.38
N THR A 712 -23.23 13.25 4.91
CA THR A 712 -23.39 12.06 5.76
C THR A 712 -22.74 10.87 5.09
N GLY A 713 -22.37 9.88 5.87
CA GLY A 713 -21.84 8.64 5.37
C GLY A 713 -21.52 7.68 6.49
N GLN A 714 -20.71 6.68 6.19
CA GLN A 714 -20.31 5.63 7.12
C GLN A 714 -18.80 5.42 7.05
N VAL A 715 -18.24 5.16 8.22
CA VAL A 715 -16.86 4.73 8.39
C VAL A 715 -16.85 3.40 9.13
N ARG A 716 -15.79 2.62 8.93
CA ARG A 716 -15.49 1.44 9.72
C ARG A 716 -14.38 1.78 10.68
N VAL A 717 -14.69 1.70 11.97
CA VAL A 717 -13.75 1.94 13.07
C VAL A 717 -13.22 0.60 13.53
N PHE A 718 -11.90 0.51 13.62
CA PHE A 718 -11.17 -0.62 14.16
C PHE A 718 -10.58 -0.22 15.50
N VAL A 719 -10.79 -1.02 16.54
CA VAL A 719 -10.14 -0.87 17.85
C VAL A 719 -9.29 -2.11 18.08
N VAL A 720 -7.98 -1.90 18.17
CA VAL A 720 -7.00 -2.96 18.39
C VAL A 720 -6.84 -3.17 19.89
N ASP A 721 -7.08 -4.39 20.33
CA ASP A 721 -6.88 -4.77 21.72
C ASP A 721 -5.38 -4.77 22.05
N PRO A 722 -4.93 -4.01 23.07
CA PRO A 722 -3.50 -3.85 23.37
C PRO A 722 -2.81 -5.15 23.80
N VAL A 723 -3.57 -6.10 24.37
CA VAL A 723 -3.03 -7.35 24.92
C VAL A 723 -2.92 -8.40 23.83
N THR A 724 -3.99 -8.61 23.09
CA THR A 724 -4.10 -9.68 22.09
C THR A 724 -3.63 -9.24 20.70
N GLY A 725 -3.63 -7.93 20.41
CA GLY A 725 -3.40 -7.39 19.07
C GLY A 725 -4.56 -7.59 18.09
N VAL A 726 -5.67 -8.18 18.54
CA VAL A 726 -6.81 -8.46 17.67
C VAL A 726 -7.65 -7.20 17.48
N ALA A 727 -7.93 -6.85 16.24
CA ALA A 727 -8.81 -5.75 15.89
C ALA A 727 -10.28 -6.17 15.97
N THR A 728 -11.07 -5.35 16.65
CA THR A 728 -12.54 -5.39 16.57
C THR A 728 -13.03 -4.29 15.64
N ALA A 729 -14.06 -4.56 14.85
CA ALA A 729 -14.58 -3.60 13.86
C ALA A 729 -16.04 -3.24 14.14
N SER A 730 -16.37 -1.96 13.96
CA SER A 730 -17.74 -1.46 13.99
C SER A 730 -17.97 -0.48 12.85
N VAL A 731 -19.18 -0.46 12.29
CA VAL A 731 -19.57 0.55 11.29
C VAL A 731 -20.30 1.68 12.00
N VAL A 732 -19.75 2.89 11.89
CA VAL A 732 -20.27 4.10 12.54
C VAL A 732 -20.80 5.05 11.48
N THR A 733 -22.01 5.56 11.69
CA THR A 733 -22.60 6.59 10.83
C THR A 733 -22.05 7.97 11.23
N VAL A 734 -21.66 8.78 10.25
CA VAL A 734 -21.34 10.20 10.40
C VAL A 734 -22.59 11.00 10.02
N PRO A 735 -23.32 11.57 10.99
CA PRO A 735 -24.52 12.35 10.72
C PRO A 735 -24.20 13.68 10.03
N SER A 736 -25.17 14.23 9.30
CA SER A 736 -25.01 15.58 8.76
C SER A 736 -24.91 16.62 9.88
N GLY A 737 -23.92 17.52 9.77
CA GLY A 737 -23.67 18.57 10.75
C GLY A 737 -22.96 18.12 12.02
N SER A 738 -22.60 16.84 12.16
CA SER A 738 -21.78 16.39 13.29
C SER A 738 -20.38 16.97 13.22
N THR A 739 -19.84 17.41 14.36
CA THR A 739 -18.44 17.85 14.49
C THR A 739 -17.52 16.75 15.04
N SER A 740 -18.08 15.62 15.44
CA SER A 740 -17.36 14.44 15.93
C SER A 740 -18.22 13.18 15.84
N ILE A 741 -17.58 12.01 15.96
CA ILE A 741 -18.24 10.73 16.22
C ILE A 741 -17.78 10.15 17.56
N ALA A 742 -18.59 9.25 18.13
CA ALA A 742 -18.23 8.54 19.36
C ALA A 742 -17.44 7.27 19.04
N ILE A 743 -16.32 7.08 19.73
CA ILE A 743 -15.50 5.86 19.72
C ILE A 743 -15.22 5.52 21.19
N PRO A 744 -16.16 4.81 21.85
CA PRO A 744 -16.06 4.50 23.27
C PRO A 744 -15.07 3.36 23.53
N ILE A 745 -14.22 3.53 24.55
CA ILE A 745 -13.37 2.48 25.10
C ILE A 745 -13.60 2.42 26.60
N ALA A 746 -14.00 1.24 27.10
CA ALA A 746 -14.20 0.99 28.52
C ALA A 746 -12.86 0.65 29.18
N VAL A 747 -12.52 1.37 30.24
CA VAL A 747 -11.32 1.21 31.03
C VAL A 747 -11.74 0.88 32.46
N THR A 748 -11.23 -0.22 33.01
CA THR A 748 -11.52 -0.65 34.37
C THR A 748 -10.35 -0.29 35.26
N GLY A 749 -10.62 0.57 36.24
CA GLY A 749 -9.65 0.97 37.25
C GLY A 749 -9.44 -0.09 38.31
N ASN A 750 -8.23 -0.16 38.87
CA ASN A 750 -7.88 -1.07 39.94
C ASN A 750 -6.88 -0.40 40.91
N THR A 751 -6.38 -1.12 41.91
CA THR A 751 -5.41 -0.57 42.90
C THR A 751 -4.10 -1.35 42.90
N GLN A 752 -3.80 -2.06 41.82
CA GLN A 752 -2.64 -2.93 41.70
C GLN A 752 -1.64 -2.26 40.77
N PRO A 753 -0.39 -2.04 41.22
CA PRO A 753 0.64 -1.48 40.37
C PRO A 753 0.78 -2.27 39.07
N GLY A 754 0.71 -1.57 37.96
CA GLY A 754 0.70 -2.16 36.62
C GLY A 754 1.47 -1.32 35.61
N ASP A 755 1.36 -1.72 34.34
CA ASP A 755 1.84 -0.95 33.21
C ASP A 755 0.66 -0.29 32.50
N GLY A 756 0.87 0.93 32.01
CA GLY A 756 -0.11 1.61 31.16
C GLY A 756 -0.42 0.81 29.88
N ARG A 757 -1.58 1.07 29.28
CA ARG A 757 -2.08 0.36 28.09
C ARG A 757 -2.44 1.34 26.98
N THR A 758 -2.13 1.01 25.73
CA THR A 758 -2.48 1.88 24.59
C THR A 758 -3.41 1.16 23.62
N TYR A 759 -4.65 1.65 23.52
CA TYR A 759 -5.59 1.20 22.50
C TYR A 759 -5.35 1.96 21.20
N LEU A 760 -4.97 1.24 20.15
CA LEU A 760 -4.84 1.82 18.81
C LEU A 760 -6.19 1.76 18.10
N VAL A 761 -6.55 2.87 17.45
CA VAL A 761 -7.76 3.00 16.67
C VAL A 761 -7.40 3.35 15.24
N ALA A 762 -8.04 2.67 14.29
CA ALA A 762 -7.91 2.98 12.88
C ALA A 762 -9.28 3.14 12.23
N VAL A 763 -9.36 3.89 11.14
CA VAL A 763 -10.63 4.12 10.45
C VAL A 763 -10.50 4.08 8.93
N LYS A 764 -11.50 3.47 8.27
CA LYS A 764 -11.64 3.47 6.80
C LYS A 764 -13.00 3.98 6.37
N SER A 765 -13.05 4.59 5.19
CA SER A 765 -14.31 4.95 4.56
C SER A 765 -15.10 3.70 4.15
N VAL A 766 -16.40 3.67 4.45
CA VAL A 766 -17.34 2.69 3.88
C VAL A 766 -18.11 3.36 2.75
N GLN A 767 -18.65 4.55 3.01
CA GLN A 767 -19.42 5.30 2.02
C GLN A 767 -19.49 6.78 2.43
N GLY A 768 -19.36 7.70 1.48
CA GLY A 768 -19.74 9.10 1.68
C GLY A 768 -18.89 9.93 2.64
N VAL A 769 -17.83 9.37 3.25
CA VAL A 769 -16.90 10.06 4.15
C VAL A 769 -15.49 9.98 3.56
N SER A 770 -14.71 11.04 3.67
CA SER A 770 -13.26 11.02 3.44
C SER A 770 -12.54 10.87 4.77
N VAL A 771 -11.49 10.07 4.82
CA VAL A 771 -10.67 9.95 6.03
C VAL A 771 -9.37 10.71 5.78
N GLY A 772 -9.10 11.68 6.66
CA GLY A 772 -7.82 12.37 6.72
C GLY A 772 -6.88 11.57 7.61
N ASP A 773 -6.74 11.97 8.87
CA ASP A 773 -6.00 11.16 9.83
C ASP A 773 -6.74 9.84 10.11
N ALA A 774 -6.15 8.74 9.64
CA ALA A 774 -6.73 7.40 9.66
C ALA A 774 -6.52 6.69 10.99
N TYR A 775 -5.68 7.26 11.87
CA TYR A 775 -5.19 6.61 13.06
C TYR A 775 -5.35 7.50 14.29
N GLY A 776 -5.69 6.89 15.42
CA GLY A 776 -5.82 7.56 16.70
C GLY A 776 -5.50 6.59 17.84
N GLN A 777 -5.47 7.12 19.07
CA GLN A 777 -5.15 6.28 20.23
C GLN A 777 -5.81 6.76 21.52
N LEU A 778 -6.01 5.81 22.44
CA LEU A 778 -6.25 6.06 23.85
C LEU A 778 -5.16 5.41 24.68
N THR A 779 -4.31 6.22 25.31
CA THR A 779 -3.31 5.77 26.27
C THR A 779 -3.89 5.85 27.68
N VAL A 780 -3.94 4.72 28.36
CA VAL A 780 -4.33 4.59 29.76
C VAL A 780 -3.06 4.47 30.59
N GLN A 781 -2.84 5.38 31.53
CA GLN A 781 -1.72 5.36 32.46
C GLN A 781 -2.12 4.66 33.75
N ASP A 782 -1.24 3.78 34.23
CA ASP A 782 -1.29 3.25 35.59
C ASP A 782 -1.00 4.39 36.59
N ASP A 783 -1.86 4.57 37.58
CA ASP A 783 -1.74 5.61 38.61
C ASP A 783 -1.49 5.06 40.02
N ASP A 784 -1.25 3.76 40.14
CA ASP A 784 -0.92 3.07 41.38
C ASP A 784 0.60 3.00 41.63
N ALA A 785 1.00 2.80 42.89
CA ALA A 785 2.38 2.95 43.36
C ALA A 785 2.97 1.69 44.00
#